data_AF-A0A8H4USJ0-F1
#
_entry.id   AF-A0A8H4USJ0-F1
#
_cell.length_a   1.000
_cell.length_b   1.000
_cell.length_c   1.000
_cell.angle_alpha   90.00
_cell.angle_beta   90.00
_cell.angle_gamma   90.00
#
_symmetry.space_group_name_H-M   'P 1'
#
loop_
_entity.id
_entity.type
_entity.pdbx_description
1 polymer ?
#
loop_
_entity_poly.entity_id
_entity_poly.type
_entity_poly.pdbx_seq_one_letter_code
_entity_poly.pdbx_strand_id
1 'polypeptide(L)'
;MSVVPEKTALGERIQSAERPDDPGWNKESIIQRSRLLGAAPIEVLEAEEYGKTLDLAETKKVSYGELHNQDCPNLTVDKRAENLLYFHEHDPNFNSDSIVRLQSFVSNSVLIQNPEKYPDLISDMKTEVSLLTTNSPYAEVRAVVSNKDDPSLPAGTIRAWVIGLVFVVLQSFVNQLFSVRQPTIRLLAPVIQLLSFPLGKAWERWMPVGEFTLFGSDHRLNPGHFNQKEHMLISIMANVSSSLPHSRYIVFTSWLEKYFDMPFAASFGFQICISLSMNLMGFGLAGLARRFLVYPSFCIWPRSLATVALNQSLHNEENPSVLGPFKRIYNMSRYKFFMLSFASMFVWFWFPEHIVSAVSLFNWLAWISPENFTLTAITGLKKGLGFNPLPTMDWNIVTYNVDPLLVPFHVTFNMFIGTMLGGVAIIAMYWTNTYNTGYLPINTNTMFDNNGTKYNVSSILNDNGLLDEGSYQSYSQVYIAASSITYYMFFFAVYSSVISYAALYHWNDIKLGFRSLWMSIRKDNRLDDFKDVHTQLMETYREAPEWWYLILNIVGIALGVASVAGWPTHTNVGTVFFGIALAIIFTIPTGIIFATTGIEVEYNVLAEFIGGAWQPGNALAMNFFKGFGYVTVAHALDFANDLKLGHYLKVPQRQTFWCQTVATIVSALVCTGVMNFQITRIPNICETDQKDKFSCPGVESYYTAAVLFGSLGARKVFGADAQYTALLAAFPVGLAFPIIHYYATRRLPKTHWLTKIHPVVILSGGHTWSPYNLGYMWPAVLPGWISWVVIRKRYLGFWSKYNYVLSAAWSTGIAIAAVVIFFAVSYHGADINWIGNNPDKGSSLLFTASIGIYQKSQLSLLNTATSRLQSVRTGVGLDFSRSDAVLYVPTPTNDGTDQGEFAVQTARNVKNALESAPSVKRLLLLSSMGSRYDHGIPPGILRLNHISDKILKDCVLEVVIVKPGYFQENWTHVFETIQAEPPVIYSVITPEHHQIPMVSIVDVGESCANALLAEPNEVSPYYYALYGPRHYTALDVKEAVEEISGKKVNLISIEKDHLADFFAQQIPSAYVQDFVGMTIAALPGGVMAGDFGSSESTVYGKTELVEALGNLYTK
;
A
#
# COMPACT_ATOMS: atom_id res chain seq x y z
N MET A 1 -21.44 22.18 44.50
CA MET A 1 -22.17 21.49 45.57
C MET A 1 -22.54 20.10 45.02
N SER A 2 -22.18 19.06 45.78
CA SER A 2 -22.21 17.61 45.51
C SER A 2 -22.91 17.11 44.23
N VAL A 3 -22.12 16.59 43.30
CA VAL A 3 -22.58 15.74 42.18
C VAL A 3 -22.02 14.33 42.43
N VAL A 4 -22.88 13.31 42.21
CA VAL A 4 -22.73 11.85 42.38
C VAL A 4 -23.09 11.35 43.80
N PRO A 5 -24.11 10.45 43.96
CA PRO A 5 -24.21 9.18 43.23
C PRO A 5 -25.63 8.75 42.78
N GLU A 6 -25.96 9.00 41.50
CA GLU A 6 -27.14 8.38 40.86
C GLU A 6 -26.74 7.13 40.04
N LYS A 7 -25.55 7.16 39.41
CA LYS A 7 -24.96 6.01 38.69
C LYS A 7 -24.60 4.82 39.59
N THR A 8 -24.18 5.07 40.83
CA THR A 8 -23.81 3.99 41.78
C THR A 8 -25.05 3.20 42.20
N ALA A 9 -26.18 3.89 42.42
CA ALA A 9 -27.47 3.27 42.72
C ALA A 9 -28.06 2.51 41.51
N LEU A 10 -27.85 3.00 40.28
CA LEU A 10 -28.21 2.27 39.05
C LEU A 10 -27.32 1.04 38.82
N GLY A 11 -26.02 1.13 39.12
CA GLY A 11 -25.09 0.00 39.05
C GLY A 11 -25.42 -1.12 40.04
N GLU A 12 -25.88 -0.77 41.23
CA GLU A 12 -26.40 -1.73 42.23
C GLU A 12 -27.72 -2.38 41.77
N ARG A 13 -28.62 -1.64 41.09
CA ARG A 13 -29.84 -2.19 40.48
C ARG A 13 -29.57 -3.22 39.37
N ILE A 14 -28.48 -3.04 38.63
CA ILE A 14 -28.05 -4.02 37.61
C ILE A 14 -27.55 -5.31 38.26
N GLN A 15 -26.82 -5.21 39.39
CA GLN A 15 -26.37 -6.37 40.15
C GLN A 15 -27.51 -7.09 40.90
N SER A 16 -28.55 -6.36 41.35
CA SER A 16 -29.72 -6.99 41.97
C SER A 16 -30.58 -7.74 40.95
N ALA A 17 -30.66 -7.26 39.71
CA ALA A 17 -31.38 -7.92 38.61
C ALA A 17 -30.72 -9.23 38.12
N GLU A 18 -29.47 -9.52 38.55
CA GLU A 18 -28.75 -10.76 38.24
C GLU A 18 -28.97 -11.88 39.28
N ARG A 19 -29.66 -11.62 40.41
CA ARG A 19 -29.96 -12.67 41.41
C ARG A 19 -31.17 -13.50 40.99
N PRO A 20 -31.09 -14.85 40.99
CA PRO A 20 -32.20 -15.72 40.56
C PRO A 20 -33.42 -15.75 41.49
N ASP A 21 -33.33 -15.19 42.69
CA ASP A 21 -34.23 -15.52 43.81
C ASP A 21 -35.22 -14.41 44.21
N ASP A 22 -35.43 -13.38 43.39
CA ASP A 22 -36.41 -12.30 43.69
C ASP A 22 -37.75 -12.56 42.94
N PRO A 23 -38.84 -12.93 43.64
CA PRO A 23 -40.07 -13.44 43.02
C PRO A 23 -41.04 -12.31 42.64
N GLY A 24 -40.53 -11.30 41.95
CA GLY A 24 -41.34 -10.18 41.47
C GLY A 24 -40.65 -9.44 40.35
N TRP A 25 -40.83 -9.90 39.12
CA TRP A 25 -41.09 -9.10 37.90
C TRP A 25 -41.12 -10.06 36.71
N ASN A 26 -42.33 -10.43 36.28
CA ASN A 26 -42.55 -11.18 35.06
C ASN A 26 -42.59 -10.19 33.89
N LYS A 27 -41.43 -9.89 33.31
CA LYS A 27 -41.16 -9.13 32.07
C LYS A 27 -39.71 -9.47 31.68
N GLU A 28 -39.40 -9.64 30.40
CA GLU A 28 -38.07 -10.07 29.92
C GLU A 28 -36.91 -9.41 30.67
N SER A 29 -35.87 -10.19 31.04
CA SER A 29 -34.69 -9.66 31.74
C SER A 29 -34.13 -8.41 31.04
N ILE A 30 -33.66 -7.40 31.77
CA ILE A 30 -33.04 -6.17 31.20
C ILE A 30 -31.95 -6.53 30.16
N ILE A 31 -31.25 -7.64 30.37
CA ILE A 31 -30.25 -8.17 29.44
C ILE A 31 -30.89 -8.56 28.09
N GLN A 32 -32.06 -9.18 28.10
CA GLN A 32 -32.80 -9.54 26.88
C GLN A 32 -33.28 -8.29 26.13
N ARG A 33 -33.81 -7.29 26.83
CA ARG A 33 -34.17 -5.98 26.25
C ARG A 33 -32.95 -5.24 25.66
N SER A 34 -31.83 -5.25 26.38
CA SER A 34 -30.57 -4.65 25.92
C SER A 34 -30.07 -5.28 24.61
N ARG A 35 -30.28 -6.59 24.44
CA ARG A 35 -29.95 -7.30 23.19
C ARG A 35 -30.91 -6.93 22.06
N LEU A 36 -32.21 -6.81 22.35
CA LEU A 36 -33.22 -6.44 21.35
C LEU A 36 -33.04 -5.02 20.82
N LEU A 37 -32.70 -4.09 21.73
CA LEU A 37 -32.48 -2.67 21.41
C LEU A 37 -31.06 -2.36 20.93
N GLY A 38 -30.14 -3.33 21.03
CA GLY A 38 -28.74 -3.13 20.67
C GLY A 38 -28.09 -2.01 21.52
N ALA A 39 -28.39 -1.98 22.81
CA ALA A 39 -27.96 -0.95 23.75
C ALA A 39 -27.34 -1.56 25.01
N ALA A 40 -26.51 -0.80 25.72
CA ALA A 40 -26.00 -1.26 27.01
C ALA A 40 -27.14 -1.27 28.06
N PRO A 41 -27.12 -2.15 29.07
CA PRO A 41 -28.17 -2.20 30.10
C PRO A 41 -28.44 -0.85 30.79
N ILE A 42 -27.40 -0.05 31.02
CA ILE A 42 -27.52 1.30 31.61
C ILE A 42 -28.27 2.24 30.65
N GLU A 43 -27.99 2.20 29.35
CA GLU A 43 -28.64 3.04 28.34
C GLU A 43 -30.14 2.73 28.25
N VAL A 44 -30.52 1.46 28.38
CA VAL A 44 -31.93 1.05 28.38
C VAL A 44 -32.65 1.61 29.59
N LEU A 45 -32.02 1.60 30.78
CA LEU A 45 -32.61 2.15 32.00
C LEU A 45 -32.81 3.67 31.90
N GLU A 46 -31.80 4.41 31.41
CA GLU A 46 -31.91 5.85 31.16
C GLU A 46 -33.01 6.16 30.13
N ALA A 47 -33.10 5.35 29.07
CA ALA A 47 -34.12 5.51 28.04
C ALA A 47 -35.54 5.18 28.55
N GLU A 48 -35.71 4.19 29.43
CA GLU A 48 -36.99 3.86 30.08
C GLU A 48 -37.46 5.00 30.98
N GLU A 49 -36.56 5.62 31.73
CA GLU A 49 -36.88 6.75 32.60
C GLU A 49 -37.33 7.97 31.81
N TYR A 50 -36.58 8.32 30.76
CA TYR A 50 -36.97 9.42 29.86
C TYR A 50 -38.23 9.07 29.05
N GLY A 51 -38.39 7.81 28.64
CA GLY A 51 -39.55 7.34 27.89
C GLY A 51 -40.87 7.54 28.65
N LYS A 52 -40.85 7.53 29.98
CA LYS A 52 -42.03 7.84 30.81
C LYS A 52 -42.52 9.28 30.66
N THR A 53 -41.65 10.21 30.25
CA THR A 53 -42.00 11.62 30.05
C THR A 53 -42.62 11.92 28.69
N LEU A 54 -42.65 10.94 27.77
CA LEU A 54 -43.18 11.12 26.41
C LEU A 54 -44.70 10.87 26.34
N ASP A 55 -45.44 11.84 25.79
CA ASP A 55 -46.88 11.72 25.52
C ASP A 55 -47.18 11.05 24.16
N LEU A 56 -48.26 10.25 24.11
CA LEU A 56 -48.67 9.53 22.89
C LEU A 56 -49.49 10.35 21.90
N ALA A 57 -50.29 11.33 22.37
CA ALA A 57 -51.22 12.04 21.51
C ALA A 57 -51.55 13.45 22.03
N GLU A 58 -51.09 14.47 21.33
CA GLU A 58 -51.89 15.68 21.10
C GLU A 58 -51.79 16.10 19.63
N THR A 59 -52.89 15.87 18.92
CA THR A 59 -53.09 16.26 17.53
C THR A 59 -53.55 17.72 17.46
N LYS A 60 -52.79 18.58 16.80
CA LYS A 60 -53.37 19.69 16.02
C LYS A 60 -52.88 19.61 14.58
N LYS A 61 -53.84 19.81 13.68
CA LYS A 61 -53.74 19.82 12.21
C LYS A 61 -52.43 20.50 11.77
N VAL A 62 -51.50 19.71 11.26
CA VAL A 62 -50.42 20.22 10.40
C VAL A 62 -50.57 19.48 9.09
N SER A 63 -50.98 20.22 8.07
CA SER A 63 -51.01 19.74 6.70
C SER A 63 -49.60 19.34 6.28
N TYR A 64 -49.51 18.34 5.40
CA TYR A 64 -48.29 17.66 4.91
C TYR A 64 -47.18 18.59 4.35
N GLY A 65 -47.41 19.91 4.29
CA GLY A 65 -46.46 20.94 3.85
C GLY A 65 -45.79 21.78 4.94
N GLU A 66 -46.14 21.62 6.23
CA GLU A 66 -45.71 22.54 7.31
C GLU A 66 -44.86 21.90 8.43
N LEU A 67 -44.39 20.66 8.26
CA LEU A 67 -43.48 19.97 9.21
C LEU A 67 -42.09 20.65 9.40
N HIS A 68 -41.85 21.78 8.75
CA HIS A 68 -40.54 22.40 8.62
C HIS A 68 -40.21 23.52 9.61
N ASN A 69 -41.08 23.87 10.58
CA ASN A 69 -40.88 25.13 11.31
C ASN A 69 -41.38 25.20 12.77
N GLN A 70 -41.49 24.09 13.52
CA GLN A 70 -41.87 24.17 14.94
C GLN A 70 -40.95 23.38 15.89
N ASP A 71 -40.78 23.97 17.07
CA ASP A 71 -39.90 23.58 18.18
C ASP A 71 -40.03 22.10 18.58
N CYS A 72 -38.89 21.50 18.93
CA CYS A 72 -38.76 20.06 19.16
C CYS A 72 -39.27 19.45 20.49
N PRO A 73 -39.61 20.17 21.58
CA PRO A 73 -39.94 19.49 22.83
C PRO A 73 -41.32 18.80 22.80
N ASN A 74 -42.23 19.16 21.87
CA ASN A 74 -43.62 18.71 21.88
C ASN A 74 -44.00 17.73 20.74
N LEU A 75 -43.03 17.02 20.13
CA LEU A 75 -43.35 15.96 19.16
C LEU A 75 -43.76 14.66 19.88
N THR A 76 -44.93 14.16 19.52
CA THR A 76 -45.48 12.86 19.94
C THR A 76 -44.63 11.68 19.46
N VAL A 77 -44.73 10.54 20.16
CA VAL A 77 -43.90 9.34 19.92
C VAL A 77 -44.03 8.79 18.48
N ASP A 78 -45.23 8.86 17.91
CA ASP A 78 -45.53 8.50 16.51
C ASP A 78 -44.74 9.34 15.50
N LYS A 79 -44.74 10.67 15.64
CA LYS A 79 -44.00 11.58 14.75
C LYS A 79 -42.49 11.40 14.88
N ARG A 80 -41.99 11.10 16.08
CA ARG A 80 -40.56 10.78 16.29
C ARG A 80 -40.19 9.48 15.58
N ALA A 81 -41.05 8.45 15.66
CA ALA A 81 -40.85 7.19 14.94
C ALA A 81 -40.89 7.39 13.41
N GLU A 82 -41.82 8.20 12.89
CA GLU A 82 -41.89 8.57 11.46
C GLU A 82 -40.62 9.28 11.00
N ASN A 83 -40.11 10.24 11.78
CA ASN A 83 -38.86 10.93 11.47
C ASN A 83 -37.65 9.97 11.47
N LEU A 84 -37.57 9.06 12.44
CA LEU A 84 -36.51 8.04 12.49
C LEU A 84 -36.56 7.13 11.25
N LEU A 85 -37.76 6.71 10.82
CA LEU A 85 -37.92 5.93 9.59
C LEU A 85 -37.51 6.72 8.36
N TYR A 86 -37.91 7.99 8.26
CA TYR A 86 -37.58 8.85 7.13
C TYR A 86 -36.07 8.97 6.90
N PHE A 87 -35.29 9.14 7.97
CA PHE A 87 -33.82 9.30 7.88
C PHE A 87 -33.05 7.98 7.83
N HIS A 88 -33.57 6.87 8.38
CA HIS A 88 -32.80 5.65 8.58
C HIS A 88 -33.32 4.41 7.84
N GLU A 89 -34.42 4.47 7.10
CA GLU A 89 -35.00 3.30 6.40
C GLU A 89 -34.04 2.64 5.38
N HIS A 90 -33.20 3.46 4.73
CA HIS A 90 -32.26 3.02 3.69
C HIS A 90 -30.82 2.91 4.19
N ASP A 91 -30.58 3.15 5.48
CA ASP A 91 -29.25 3.12 6.06
C ASP A 91 -28.82 1.68 6.40
N PRO A 92 -27.75 1.15 5.79
CA PRO A 92 -27.24 -0.19 6.07
C PRO A 92 -26.64 -0.35 7.48
N ASN A 93 -26.25 0.74 8.14
CA ASN A 93 -25.67 0.73 9.49
C ASN A 93 -26.73 0.70 10.59
N PHE A 94 -27.97 1.09 10.28
CA PHE A 94 -29.05 1.13 11.24
C PHE A 94 -29.62 -0.27 11.50
N ASN A 95 -30.08 -0.52 12.73
CA ASN A 95 -30.57 -1.85 13.12
C ASN A 95 -31.84 -2.22 12.32
N SER A 96 -31.73 -3.23 11.45
CA SER A 96 -32.85 -3.70 10.61
C SER A 96 -34.05 -4.16 11.45
N ASP A 97 -33.82 -4.74 12.63
CA ASP A 97 -34.90 -5.18 13.52
C ASP A 97 -35.66 -3.98 14.11
N SER A 98 -34.95 -2.88 14.42
CA SER A 98 -35.55 -1.61 14.85
C SER A 98 -36.39 -0.97 13.75
N ILE A 99 -35.94 -1.01 12.49
CA ILE A 99 -36.73 -0.50 11.35
C ILE A 99 -38.04 -1.26 11.23
N VAL A 100 -38.01 -2.60 11.28
CA VAL A 100 -39.23 -3.42 11.17
C VAL A 100 -40.19 -3.13 12.32
N ARG A 101 -39.69 -2.96 13.55
CA ARG A 101 -40.53 -2.59 14.71
C ARG A 101 -41.13 -1.20 14.56
N LEU A 102 -40.34 -0.19 14.21
CA LEU A 102 -40.83 1.17 13.98
C LEU A 102 -41.86 1.22 12.83
N GLN A 103 -41.61 0.51 11.72
CA GLN A 103 -42.57 0.39 10.61
C GLN A 103 -43.88 -0.27 11.06
N SER A 104 -43.79 -1.33 11.88
CA SER A 104 -44.97 -2.00 12.42
C SER A 104 -45.76 -1.11 13.39
N PHE A 105 -45.07 -0.24 14.14
CA PHE A 105 -45.69 0.70 15.07
C PHE A 105 -46.41 1.83 14.34
N VAL A 106 -45.75 2.47 13.36
CA VAL A 106 -46.32 3.57 12.57
C VAL A 106 -47.47 3.11 11.66
N SER A 107 -47.37 1.92 11.06
CA SER A 107 -48.42 1.41 10.16
C SER A 107 -49.68 0.90 10.89
N ASN A 108 -49.59 0.61 12.20
CA ASN A 108 -50.68 0.01 12.95
C ASN A 108 -51.51 1.07 13.68
N SER A 109 -52.48 1.64 12.97
CA SER A 109 -53.40 2.66 13.48
C SER A 109 -54.21 2.23 14.70
N VAL A 110 -54.41 0.92 14.91
CA VAL A 110 -55.15 0.36 16.05
C VAL A 110 -54.41 0.55 17.38
N LEU A 111 -53.07 0.45 17.36
CA LEU A 111 -52.22 0.66 18.54
C LEU A 111 -52.24 2.11 19.01
N ILE A 112 -52.25 3.05 18.07
CA ILE A 112 -52.28 4.49 18.33
C ILE A 112 -53.67 4.92 18.84
N GLN A 113 -54.75 4.28 18.33
CA GLN A 113 -56.13 4.59 18.73
C GLN A 113 -56.58 3.92 20.04
N ASN A 114 -56.00 2.79 20.43
CA ASN A 114 -56.36 2.05 21.66
C ASN A 114 -55.13 1.75 22.54
N PRO A 115 -54.47 2.78 23.12
CA PRO A 115 -53.23 2.59 23.86
C PRO A 115 -53.39 1.73 25.13
N GLU A 116 -54.56 1.76 25.75
CA GLU A 116 -54.85 1.02 26.99
C GLU A 116 -54.87 -0.50 26.83
N LYS A 117 -55.07 -1.01 25.60
CA LYS A 117 -55.10 -2.46 25.32
C LYS A 117 -53.72 -3.09 25.14
N TYR A 118 -52.68 -2.27 24.90
CA TYR A 118 -51.31 -2.73 24.63
C TYR A 118 -50.25 -1.92 25.40
N PRO A 119 -50.35 -1.79 26.74
CA PRO A 119 -49.48 -0.91 27.52
C PRO A 119 -48.00 -1.32 27.47
N ASP A 120 -47.72 -2.61 27.42
CA ASP A 120 -46.35 -3.13 27.39
C ASP A 120 -45.64 -2.83 26.07
N LEU A 121 -46.31 -3.06 24.94
CA LEU A 121 -45.77 -2.78 23.61
C LEU A 121 -45.48 -1.27 23.43
N ILE A 122 -46.38 -0.42 23.95
CA ILE A 122 -46.22 1.03 23.91
C ILE A 122 -45.06 1.49 24.80
N SER A 123 -44.91 0.91 26.00
CA SER A 123 -43.77 1.19 26.88
C SER A 123 -42.45 0.83 26.21
N ASP A 124 -42.40 -0.32 25.54
CA ASP A 124 -41.18 -0.78 24.84
C ASP A 124 -40.86 0.13 23.65
N MET A 125 -41.86 0.56 22.88
CA MET A 125 -41.68 1.54 21.79
C MET A 125 -41.29 2.93 22.29
N LYS A 126 -41.86 3.41 23.40
CA LYS A 126 -41.42 4.65 24.05
C LYS A 126 -39.96 4.57 24.45
N THR A 127 -39.52 3.43 24.99
CA THR A 127 -38.13 3.20 25.38
C THR A 127 -37.21 3.18 24.16
N GLU A 128 -37.59 2.49 23.08
CA GLU A 128 -36.81 2.45 21.84
C GLU A 128 -36.69 3.83 21.17
N VAL A 129 -37.81 4.55 21.03
CA VAL A 129 -37.81 5.92 20.46
C VAL A 129 -37.03 6.89 21.36
N SER A 130 -37.18 6.77 22.68
CA SER A 130 -36.41 7.54 23.66
C SER A 130 -34.91 7.30 23.50
N LEU A 131 -34.48 6.04 23.46
CA LEU A 131 -33.07 5.67 23.27
C LEU A 131 -32.48 6.25 21.98
N LEU A 132 -33.22 6.17 20.87
CA LEU A 132 -32.77 6.63 19.56
C LEU A 132 -32.82 8.16 19.38
N THR A 133 -33.46 8.89 20.29
CA THR A 133 -33.58 10.36 20.21
C THR A 133 -32.81 11.11 21.30
N THR A 134 -32.63 10.50 22.47
CA THR A 134 -31.86 11.10 23.60
C THR A 134 -30.36 10.83 23.49
N ASN A 135 -29.97 9.82 22.73
CA ASN A 135 -28.60 9.47 22.45
C ASN A 135 -28.46 9.17 20.96
N SER A 136 -27.22 8.99 20.48
CA SER A 136 -26.99 8.64 19.07
C SER A 136 -27.76 7.37 18.71
N PRO A 137 -28.43 7.32 17.55
CA PRO A 137 -29.11 6.09 17.09
C PRO A 137 -28.14 4.92 16.90
N TYR A 138 -26.86 5.19 16.67
CA TYR A 138 -25.82 4.18 16.42
C TYR A 138 -25.09 3.78 17.70
N ALA A 139 -25.13 2.48 18.03
CA ALA A 139 -24.46 1.92 19.20
C ALA A 139 -22.94 2.13 19.17
N GLU A 140 -22.36 2.15 17.97
CA GLU A 140 -20.95 2.44 17.68
C GLU A 140 -20.54 3.82 18.21
N VAL A 141 -21.39 4.82 17.98
CA VAL A 141 -21.17 6.20 18.43
C VAL A 141 -21.41 6.29 19.94
N ARG A 142 -22.51 5.70 20.45
CA ARG A 142 -22.81 5.70 21.90
C ARG A 142 -21.69 5.08 22.76
N ALA A 143 -20.99 4.10 22.22
CA ALA A 143 -19.88 3.42 22.90
C ALA A 143 -18.73 4.37 23.29
N VAL A 144 -18.48 5.40 22.47
CA VAL A 144 -17.29 6.25 22.56
C VAL A 144 -17.58 7.75 22.52
N VAL A 145 -18.83 8.18 22.36
CA VAL A 145 -19.21 9.60 22.34
C VAL A 145 -20.22 9.86 23.44
N SER A 146 -19.96 10.86 24.28
CA SER A 146 -20.91 11.26 25.33
C SER A 146 -22.08 12.05 24.74
N ASN A 147 -23.28 11.78 25.25
CA ASN A 147 -24.50 12.56 25.03
C ASN A 147 -24.60 13.79 25.97
N LYS A 148 -23.54 14.12 26.70
CA LYS A 148 -23.46 15.29 27.57
C LYS A 148 -22.27 16.15 27.19
N ASP A 149 -22.37 17.44 27.47
CA ASP A 149 -21.29 18.40 27.26
C ASP A 149 -21.24 19.42 28.42
N ASP A 150 -20.03 19.91 28.71
CA ASP A 150 -19.79 21.02 29.63
C ASP A 150 -19.25 22.23 28.83
N PRO A 151 -20.09 23.26 28.59
CA PRO A 151 -19.70 24.47 27.88
C PRO A 151 -18.66 25.34 28.57
N SER A 152 -18.42 25.13 29.87
CA SER A 152 -17.45 25.92 30.64
C SER A 152 -15.99 25.50 30.42
N LEU A 153 -15.76 24.29 29.88
CA LEU A 153 -14.42 23.76 29.62
C LEU A 153 -13.71 24.52 28.50
N PRO A 154 -12.50 25.07 28.74
CA PRO A 154 -11.75 25.79 27.72
C PRO A 154 -11.18 24.82 26.67
N ALA A 155 -11.17 25.23 25.40
CA ALA A 155 -10.66 24.43 24.28
C ALA A 155 -9.43 25.07 23.60
N GLY A 156 -9.57 26.29 23.08
CA GLY A 156 -8.53 27.02 22.35
C GLY A 156 -7.53 27.74 23.26
N THR A 157 -6.83 27.02 24.13
CA THR A 157 -5.89 27.58 25.11
C THR A 157 -4.49 27.72 24.51
N ILE A 158 -3.64 28.59 25.07
CA ILE A 158 -2.24 28.74 24.63
C ILE A 158 -1.49 27.42 24.73
N ARG A 159 -1.73 26.65 25.80
CA ARG A 159 -1.21 25.29 25.98
C ARG A 159 -1.52 24.42 24.77
N ALA A 160 -2.80 24.35 24.34
CA ALA A 160 -3.21 23.53 23.22
C ALA A 160 -2.55 23.99 21.89
N TRP A 161 -2.51 25.30 21.64
CA TRP A 161 -1.88 25.87 20.45
C TRP A 161 -0.37 25.64 20.37
N VAL A 162 0.35 25.84 21.48
CA VAL A 162 1.82 25.65 21.52
C VAL A 162 2.17 24.19 21.31
N ILE A 163 1.56 23.27 22.07
CA ILE A 163 1.82 21.84 21.94
C ILE A 163 1.42 21.35 20.55
N GLY A 164 0.25 21.77 20.06
CA GLY A 164 -0.25 21.40 18.74
C GLY A 164 0.66 21.86 17.61
N LEU A 165 1.08 23.14 17.57
CA LEU A 165 1.96 23.66 16.52
C LEU A 165 3.36 23.04 16.54
N VAL A 166 3.92 22.75 17.72
CA VAL A 166 5.20 22.04 17.83
C VAL A 166 5.10 20.66 17.18
N PHE A 167 4.01 19.93 17.46
CA PHE A 167 3.81 18.63 16.84
C PHE A 167 3.47 18.70 15.35
N VAL A 168 2.76 19.74 14.88
CA VAL A 168 2.58 19.97 13.44
C VAL A 168 3.93 20.09 12.74
N VAL A 169 4.84 20.92 13.26
CA VAL A 169 6.18 21.09 12.68
C VAL A 169 6.95 19.77 12.70
N LEU A 170 7.00 19.09 13.84
CA LEU A 170 7.73 17.83 14.00
C LEU A 170 7.17 16.73 13.09
N GLN A 171 5.85 16.56 13.08
CA GLN A 171 5.18 15.52 12.32
C GLN A 171 5.29 15.79 10.81
N SER A 172 5.05 17.02 10.35
CA SER A 172 5.23 17.39 8.94
C SER A 172 6.68 17.20 8.49
N PHE A 173 7.66 17.53 9.33
CA PHE A 173 9.08 17.31 9.04
C PHE A 173 9.40 15.82 8.84
N VAL A 174 9.05 14.99 9.82
CA VAL A 174 9.34 13.54 9.79
C VAL A 174 8.61 12.87 8.63
N ASN A 175 7.31 13.14 8.48
CA ASN A 175 6.51 12.53 7.43
C ASN A 175 7.00 12.93 6.04
N GLN A 176 7.32 14.21 5.81
CA GLN A 176 7.82 14.64 4.51
C GLN A 176 9.21 14.06 4.23
N LEU A 177 10.12 14.07 5.21
CA LEU A 177 11.49 13.58 5.05
C LEU A 177 11.53 12.10 4.66
N PHE A 178 10.72 11.27 5.30
CA PHE A 178 10.68 9.83 5.03
C PHE A 178 9.67 9.43 3.95
N SER A 179 8.91 10.37 3.38
CA SER A 179 7.89 10.08 2.36
C SER A 179 8.43 9.48 1.07
N VAL A 180 9.69 9.74 0.74
CA VAL A 180 10.38 9.26 -0.47
C VAL A 180 11.30 8.06 -0.20
N ARG A 181 11.30 7.55 1.03
CA ARG A 181 12.10 6.40 1.44
C ARG A 181 11.33 5.09 1.27
N GLN A 182 12.06 4.01 0.98
CA GLN A 182 11.53 2.64 0.99
C GLN A 182 12.30 1.76 2.01
N PRO A 183 11.63 1.19 3.03
CA PRO A 183 10.22 1.39 3.38
C PRO A 183 9.94 2.81 3.92
N THR A 184 8.71 3.29 3.68
CA THR A 184 8.25 4.60 4.14
C THR A 184 7.98 4.60 5.63
N ILE A 185 8.34 5.69 6.32
CA ILE A 185 8.05 5.89 7.75
C ILE A 185 7.02 7.03 7.87
N ARG A 186 5.98 6.80 8.66
CA ARG A 186 4.94 7.80 8.94
C ARG A 186 4.59 7.84 10.43
N LEU A 187 4.60 9.04 10.98
CA LEU A 187 3.98 9.38 12.25
C LEU A 187 2.50 9.69 12.02
N LEU A 188 1.64 8.89 12.65
CA LEU A 188 0.19 9.06 12.61
C LEU A 188 -0.29 9.86 13.83
N ALA A 189 -1.43 10.55 13.69
CA ALA A 189 -1.98 11.38 14.76
C ALA A 189 -2.25 10.68 16.11
N PRO A 190 -2.62 9.38 16.20
CA PRO A 190 -2.76 8.70 17.50
C PRO A 190 -1.47 8.68 18.32
N VAL A 191 -0.29 8.66 17.65
CA VAL A 191 1.01 8.76 18.32
C VAL A 191 1.15 10.13 18.97
N ILE A 192 0.79 11.19 18.24
CA ILE A 192 0.84 12.56 18.75
C ILE A 192 -0.14 12.77 19.88
N GLN A 193 -1.36 12.22 19.77
CA GLN A 193 -2.35 12.23 20.84
C GLN A 193 -1.76 11.60 22.12
N LEU A 194 -1.17 10.41 22.03
CA LEU A 194 -0.54 9.75 23.18
C LEU A 194 0.62 10.57 23.76
N LEU A 195 1.51 11.12 22.92
CA LEU A 195 2.66 11.93 23.36
C LEU A 195 2.26 13.30 23.93
N SER A 196 1.16 13.86 23.47
CA SER A 196 0.67 15.16 23.92
C SER A 196 0.04 15.12 25.31
N PHE A 197 -0.50 13.97 25.74
CA PHE A 197 -1.09 13.81 27.07
C PHE A 197 -0.12 14.07 28.23
N PRO A 198 1.07 13.42 28.32
CA PRO A 198 2.03 13.72 29.38
C PRO A 198 2.56 15.15 29.30
N LEU A 199 2.72 15.72 28.10
CA LEU A 199 3.13 17.13 27.92
C LEU A 199 2.05 18.10 28.40
N GLY A 200 0.77 17.81 28.14
CA GLY A 200 -0.37 18.60 28.64
C GLY A 200 -0.46 18.56 30.17
N LYS A 201 -0.26 17.38 30.78
CA LYS A 201 -0.19 17.20 32.24
C LYS A 201 1.05 17.84 32.87
N ALA A 202 2.19 17.82 32.17
CA ALA A 202 3.39 18.53 32.60
C ALA A 202 3.17 20.05 32.57
N TRP A 203 2.55 20.59 31.52
CA TRP A 203 2.21 22.00 31.42
C TRP A 203 1.22 22.43 32.51
N GLU A 204 0.20 21.61 32.78
CA GLU A 204 -0.72 21.80 33.91
C GLU A 204 0.02 21.97 35.24
N ARG A 205 1.06 21.14 35.47
CA ARG A 205 1.79 21.10 36.75
C ARG A 205 2.90 22.14 36.87
N TRP A 206 3.57 22.50 35.78
CA TRP A 206 4.81 23.29 35.82
C TRP A 206 4.65 24.74 35.39
N MET A 207 3.65 25.09 34.59
CA MET A 207 3.49 26.45 34.09
C MET A 207 2.73 27.34 35.08
N PRO A 208 3.14 28.61 35.28
CA PRO A 208 2.49 29.50 36.22
C PRO A 208 1.09 29.89 35.75
N VAL A 209 0.17 30.02 36.70
CA VAL A 209 -1.18 30.55 36.47
C VAL A 209 -1.07 32.06 36.35
N GLY A 210 -0.95 32.55 35.13
CA GLY A 210 -0.89 33.98 34.81
C GLY A 210 -1.88 34.36 33.72
N GLU A 211 -2.54 35.51 33.89
CA GLU A 211 -3.39 36.13 32.87
C GLU A 211 -2.57 37.20 32.13
N PHE A 212 -2.64 37.20 30.81
CA PHE A 212 -2.01 38.24 29.99
C PHE A 212 -3.00 38.72 28.92
N THR A 213 -3.06 40.04 28.74
CA THR A 213 -3.84 40.69 27.71
C THR A 213 -3.07 40.67 26.40
N LEU A 214 -3.53 39.91 25.40
CA LEU A 214 -2.99 39.94 24.03
C LEU A 214 -4.08 40.42 23.08
N PHE A 215 -3.81 41.44 22.27
CA PHE A 215 -4.78 42.01 21.31
C PHE A 215 -6.17 42.35 21.91
N GLY A 216 -6.21 42.82 23.15
CA GLY A 216 -7.46 43.19 23.84
C GLY A 216 -8.31 42.01 24.33
N SER A 217 -7.79 40.78 24.31
CA SER A 217 -8.40 39.60 24.92
C SER A 217 -7.55 39.07 26.07
N ASP A 218 -8.21 38.69 27.18
CA ASP A 218 -7.55 38.11 28.35
C ASP A 218 -7.27 36.62 28.09
N HIS A 219 -5.99 36.24 28.10
CA HIS A 219 -5.58 34.86 27.92
C HIS A 219 -4.88 34.31 29.16
N ARG A 220 -5.20 33.05 29.51
CA ARG A 220 -4.57 32.33 30.62
C ARG A 220 -3.45 31.44 30.11
N LEU A 221 -2.23 31.63 30.64
CA LEU A 221 -1.07 30.81 30.30
C LEU A 221 -1.23 29.35 30.77
N ASN A 222 -1.79 29.18 31.97
CA ASN A 222 -2.22 27.90 32.50
C ASN A 222 -3.71 27.98 32.87
N PRO A 223 -4.61 27.39 32.07
CA PRO A 223 -6.06 27.46 32.29
C PRO A 223 -6.56 26.46 33.36
N GLY A 224 -5.67 25.69 33.98
CA GLY A 224 -5.99 24.64 34.96
C GLY A 224 -5.82 23.24 34.39
N HIS A 225 -6.65 22.30 34.87
CA HIS A 225 -6.56 20.88 34.49
C HIS A 225 -6.59 20.68 32.97
N PHE A 226 -5.69 19.86 32.45
CA PHE A 226 -5.68 19.47 31.05
C PHE A 226 -6.91 18.63 30.74
N ASN A 227 -7.76 19.13 29.85
CA ASN A 227 -9.07 18.55 29.56
C ASN A 227 -9.16 17.92 28.17
N GLN A 228 -10.24 17.16 27.94
CA GLN A 228 -10.48 16.43 26.69
C GLN A 228 -10.61 17.32 25.44
N LYS A 229 -11.10 18.57 25.55
CA LYS A 229 -11.30 19.50 24.42
C LYS A 229 -9.98 20.09 23.96
N GLU A 230 -9.12 20.52 24.88
CA GLU A 230 -7.75 20.94 24.56
C GLU A 230 -6.96 19.82 23.90
N HIS A 231 -7.06 18.61 24.46
CA HIS A 231 -6.37 17.44 23.93
C HIS A 231 -6.82 17.10 22.52
N MET A 232 -8.14 17.15 22.27
CA MET A 232 -8.68 16.91 20.95
C MET A 232 -8.27 17.99 19.94
N LEU A 233 -8.18 19.25 20.36
CA LEU A 233 -7.68 20.32 19.49
C LEU A 233 -6.24 20.03 19.01
N ILE A 234 -5.37 19.54 19.90
CA ILE A 234 -4.01 19.10 19.55
C ILE A 234 -4.05 17.93 18.55
N SER A 235 -4.93 16.94 18.78
CA SER A 235 -5.08 15.80 17.86
C SER A 235 -5.57 16.21 16.47
N ILE A 236 -6.48 17.19 16.38
CA ILE A 236 -6.94 17.75 15.10
C ILE A 236 -5.77 18.46 14.38
N MET A 237 -4.95 19.25 15.08
CA MET A 237 -3.74 19.84 14.46
C MET A 237 -2.81 18.76 13.91
N ALA A 238 -2.62 17.66 14.65
CA ALA A 238 -1.78 16.55 14.23
C ALA A 238 -2.34 15.76 13.03
N ASN A 239 -3.67 15.62 12.93
CA ASN A 239 -4.31 15.02 11.75
C ASN A 239 -3.97 15.82 10.48
N VAL A 240 -4.01 17.15 10.56
CA VAL A 240 -3.67 18.03 9.43
C VAL A 240 -2.23 17.83 8.93
N SER A 241 -1.26 17.56 9.81
CA SER A 241 0.12 17.23 9.45
C SER A 241 0.35 15.77 9.03
N SER A 242 -0.66 14.90 9.19
CA SER A 242 -0.59 13.51 8.71
C SER A 242 -0.80 13.44 7.19
N SER A 243 -1.69 14.28 6.64
CA SER A 243 -1.96 14.40 5.21
C SER A 243 -0.94 15.33 4.56
N LEU A 244 0.14 14.75 4.02
CA LEU A 244 1.21 15.51 3.35
C LEU A 244 0.69 16.24 2.10
N PRO A 245 1.20 17.45 1.80
CA PRO A 245 0.83 18.16 0.58
C PRO A 245 1.13 17.34 -0.69
N HIS A 246 0.10 17.08 -1.48
CA HIS A 246 0.21 16.35 -2.75
C HIS A 246 1.07 17.07 -3.79
N SER A 247 1.25 18.39 -3.65
CA SER A 247 2.18 19.19 -4.47
C SER A 247 3.58 18.58 -4.55
N ARG A 248 4.00 17.81 -3.53
CA ARG A 248 5.29 17.11 -3.55
C ARG A 248 5.47 16.23 -4.79
N TYR A 249 4.44 15.50 -5.21
CA TYR A 249 4.56 14.62 -6.38
C TYR A 249 4.76 15.41 -7.66
N ILE A 250 4.04 16.51 -7.82
CA ILE A 250 4.16 17.41 -8.97
C ILE A 250 5.57 18.00 -9.00
N VAL A 251 6.08 18.48 -7.86
CA VAL A 251 7.40 19.10 -7.79
C VAL A 251 8.53 18.09 -8.01
N PHE A 252 8.50 16.92 -7.36
CA PHE A 252 9.51 15.88 -7.56
C PHE A 252 9.58 15.40 -9.01
N THR A 253 8.42 15.12 -9.62
CA THR A 253 8.37 14.66 -11.02
C THR A 253 8.75 15.75 -12.01
N SER A 254 8.44 17.02 -11.70
CA SER A 254 8.78 18.13 -12.59
C SER A 254 10.24 18.58 -12.45
N TRP A 255 10.85 18.51 -11.26
CA TRP A 255 12.20 19.08 -11.04
C TRP A 255 13.35 18.10 -11.30
N LEU A 256 13.20 16.81 -10.97
CA LEU A 256 14.32 15.86 -11.11
C LEU A 256 14.63 15.50 -12.57
N GLU A 257 15.93 15.46 -12.90
CA GLU A 257 16.46 15.07 -14.21
C GLU A 257 15.98 13.68 -14.67
N LYS A 258 15.84 12.74 -13.72
CA LYS A 258 15.33 11.39 -13.96
C LYS A 258 13.91 11.34 -14.54
N TYR A 259 13.11 12.39 -14.31
CA TYR A 259 11.70 12.46 -14.69
C TYR A 259 11.50 13.43 -15.85
N PHE A 260 10.95 14.63 -15.60
CA PHE A 260 10.64 15.60 -16.65
C PHE A 260 11.66 16.74 -16.79
N ASP A 261 12.64 16.85 -15.88
CA ASP A 261 13.72 17.85 -15.91
C ASP A 261 13.31 19.31 -16.22
N MET A 262 12.33 19.83 -15.50
CA MET A 262 11.79 21.17 -15.70
C MET A 262 12.29 22.16 -14.63
N PRO A 263 13.19 23.09 -14.99
CA PRO A 263 13.88 23.94 -14.02
C PRO A 263 12.95 24.94 -13.30
N PHE A 264 11.78 25.27 -13.87
CA PHE A 264 10.85 26.18 -13.22
C PHE A 264 10.30 25.62 -11.89
N ALA A 265 10.26 24.29 -11.75
CA ALA A 265 9.74 23.61 -10.56
C ALA A 265 10.62 23.84 -9.31
N ALA A 266 11.86 24.30 -9.49
CA ALA A 266 12.76 24.72 -8.40
C ALA A 266 12.33 26.03 -7.72
N SER A 267 11.46 26.82 -8.35
CA SER A 267 10.99 28.10 -7.79
C SER A 267 10.20 27.88 -6.49
N PHE A 268 10.71 28.41 -5.37
CA PHE A 268 10.04 28.32 -4.07
C PHE A 268 8.65 28.94 -4.08
N GLY A 269 8.47 30.04 -4.85
CA GLY A 269 7.17 30.68 -5.04
C GLY A 269 6.14 29.76 -5.72
N PHE A 270 6.56 29.03 -6.76
CA PHE A 270 5.69 28.06 -7.43
C PHE A 270 5.24 26.97 -6.46
N GLN A 271 6.18 26.38 -5.72
CA GLN A 271 5.91 25.27 -4.80
C GLN A 271 4.96 25.68 -3.65
N ILE A 272 5.13 26.87 -3.08
CA ILE A 272 4.20 27.39 -2.05
C ILE A 272 2.83 27.66 -2.64
N CYS A 273 2.75 28.35 -3.79
CA CYS A 273 1.47 28.67 -4.42
C CYS A 273 0.65 27.41 -4.69
N ILE A 274 1.26 26.38 -5.29
CA ILE A 274 0.54 25.14 -5.58
C ILE A 274 0.21 24.33 -4.32
N SER A 275 1.11 24.29 -3.33
CA SER A 275 0.89 23.57 -2.08
C SER A 275 -0.26 24.19 -1.28
N LEU A 276 -0.25 25.52 -1.09
CA LEU A 276 -1.32 26.23 -0.40
C LEU A 276 -2.63 26.18 -1.18
N SER A 277 -2.58 26.26 -2.52
CA SER A 277 -3.77 26.19 -3.36
C SER A 277 -4.59 24.93 -3.10
N MET A 278 -3.99 23.74 -3.27
CA MET A 278 -4.70 22.46 -3.14
C MET A 278 -5.22 22.21 -1.70
N ASN A 279 -4.41 22.55 -0.70
CA ASN A 279 -4.79 22.35 0.70
C ASN A 279 -5.90 23.31 1.16
N LEU A 280 -5.80 24.61 0.83
CA LEU A 280 -6.81 25.60 1.22
C LEU A 280 -8.13 25.40 0.47
N MET A 281 -8.08 24.97 -0.81
CA MET A 281 -9.28 24.59 -1.55
C MET A 281 -9.99 23.40 -0.91
N GLY A 282 -9.26 22.34 -0.55
CA GLY A 282 -9.85 21.18 0.12
C GLY A 282 -10.50 21.57 1.45
N PHE A 283 -9.81 22.37 2.26
CA PHE A 283 -10.35 22.85 3.53
C PHE A 283 -11.59 23.74 3.36
N GLY A 284 -11.56 24.65 2.40
CA GLY A 284 -12.72 25.47 2.07
C GLY A 284 -13.91 24.62 1.64
N LEU A 285 -13.69 23.61 0.80
CA LEU A 285 -14.74 22.71 0.30
C LEU A 285 -15.33 21.85 1.43
N ALA A 286 -14.51 21.38 2.37
CA ALA A 286 -14.98 20.67 3.57
C ALA A 286 -15.99 21.49 4.39
N GLY A 287 -15.71 22.78 4.59
CA GLY A 287 -16.61 23.69 5.30
C GLY A 287 -17.96 23.89 4.62
N LEU A 288 -17.97 23.98 3.29
CA LEU A 288 -19.20 24.04 2.50
C LEU A 288 -19.98 22.71 2.53
N ALA A 289 -19.27 21.59 2.70
CA ALA A 289 -19.86 20.25 2.77
C ALA A 289 -20.37 19.84 4.17
N ARG A 290 -20.19 20.66 5.23
CA ARG A 290 -20.58 20.31 6.62
C ARG A 290 -22.03 19.87 6.80
N ARG A 291 -22.95 20.53 6.12
CA ARG A 291 -24.40 20.20 6.16
C ARG A 291 -24.73 18.86 5.52
N PHE A 292 -23.84 18.34 4.67
CA PHE A 292 -24.01 17.05 3.99
C PHE A 292 -23.26 15.92 4.71
N LEU A 293 -22.09 16.22 5.29
CA LEU A 293 -21.15 15.19 5.75
C LEU A 293 -20.91 15.20 7.27
N VAL A 294 -21.24 16.27 7.99
CA VAL A 294 -20.92 16.43 9.41
C VAL A 294 -22.18 16.42 10.29
N TYR A 295 -23.18 17.24 10.00
CA TYR A 295 -24.39 17.36 10.83
C TYR A 295 -25.37 16.18 10.75
N PRO A 296 -25.54 15.48 9.60
CA PRO A 296 -26.41 14.32 9.57
C PRO A 296 -25.95 13.21 10.52
N SER A 297 -26.89 12.57 11.21
CA SER A 297 -26.62 11.50 12.18
C SER A 297 -26.05 10.24 11.51
N PHE A 298 -26.51 9.92 10.29
CA PHE A 298 -26.03 8.75 9.53
C PHE A 298 -24.58 8.83 9.08
N CYS A 299 -23.97 10.02 9.08
CA CYS A 299 -22.55 10.20 8.88
C CYS A 299 -21.78 9.87 10.17
N ILE A 300 -21.44 8.59 10.35
CA ILE A 300 -20.83 8.02 11.57
C ILE A 300 -19.32 8.29 11.65
N TRP A 301 -18.63 8.34 10.51
CA TRP A 301 -17.18 8.42 10.39
C TRP A 301 -16.44 7.38 11.27
N PRO A 302 -16.54 6.07 10.95
CA PRO A 302 -16.03 4.99 11.81
C PRO A 302 -14.54 5.12 12.20
N ARG A 303 -13.70 5.65 11.31
CA ARG A 303 -12.27 5.90 11.58
C ARG A 303 -12.05 6.90 12.72
N SER A 304 -12.90 7.93 12.82
CA SER A 304 -12.80 8.96 13.87
C SER A 304 -13.07 8.41 15.28
N LEU A 305 -13.87 7.35 15.39
CA LEU A 305 -14.27 6.74 16.65
C LEU A 305 -13.08 6.18 17.43
N ALA A 306 -12.03 5.72 16.74
CA ALA A 306 -10.79 5.28 17.38
C ALA A 306 -10.09 6.43 18.13
N THR A 307 -10.00 7.60 17.49
CA THR A 307 -9.39 8.82 18.06
C THR A 307 -10.21 9.35 19.25
N VAL A 308 -11.54 9.28 19.16
CA VAL A 308 -12.41 9.63 20.30
C VAL A 308 -12.24 8.63 21.44
N ALA A 309 -12.20 7.32 21.15
CA ALA A 309 -12.03 6.28 22.15
C ALA A 309 -10.70 6.41 22.90
N LEU A 310 -9.62 6.75 22.19
CA LEU A 310 -8.32 7.05 22.80
C LEU A 310 -8.39 8.30 23.69
N ASN A 311 -9.08 9.35 23.25
CA ASN A 311 -9.21 10.55 24.08
C ASN A 311 -9.98 10.25 25.38
N GLN A 312 -11.09 9.50 25.26
CA GLN A 312 -11.88 9.09 26.40
C GLN A 312 -11.11 8.16 27.33
N SER A 313 -10.30 7.22 26.82
CA SER A 313 -9.54 6.30 27.67
C SER A 313 -8.45 7.01 28.50
N LEU A 314 -7.96 8.15 28.02
CA LEU A 314 -6.94 8.97 28.68
C LEU A 314 -7.53 9.96 29.71
N HIS A 315 -8.76 10.45 29.49
CA HIS A 315 -9.39 11.47 30.36
C HIS A 315 -10.55 10.96 31.23
N ASN A 316 -11.21 9.85 30.90
CA ASN A 316 -12.33 9.34 31.69
C ASN A 316 -11.86 8.41 32.81
N GLU A 317 -12.22 8.75 34.05
CA GLU A 317 -11.95 7.95 35.25
C GLU A 317 -13.08 6.93 35.56
N GLU A 318 -14.25 7.06 34.93
CA GLU A 318 -15.37 6.14 35.11
C GLU A 318 -15.02 4.73 34.61
N ASN A 319 -15.17 3.72 35.48
CA ASN A 319 -14.85 2.32 35.15
C ASN A 319 -16.01 1.37 35.50
N PRO A 320 -17.07 1.33 34.67
CA PRO A 320 -18.17 0.40 34.89
C PRO A 320 -17.74 -1.06 34.63
N SER A 321 -18.16 -1.97 35.49
CA SER A 321 -17.96 -3.42 35.32
C SER A 321 -18.87 -3.95 34.21
N VAL A 322 -18.33 -4.78 33.31
CA VAL A 322 -19.08 -5.29 32.15
C VAL A 322 -18.98 -6.80 32.02
N LEU A 323 -20.09 -7.46 31.67
CA LEU A 323 -20.11 -8.87 31.33
C LEU A 323 -19.42 -9.10 29.97
N GLY A 324 -18.40 -9.95 29.95
CA GLY A 324 -17.66 -10.28 28.74
C GLY A 324 -17.73 -11.76 28.37
N PRO A 325 -16.91 -12.16 27.37
CA PRO A 325 -16.80 -13.55 26.94
C PRO A 325 -16.52 -14.51 28.11
N PHE A 326 -16.95 -15.76 27.97
CA PHE A 326 -16.83 -16.81 29.00
C PHE A 326 -17.59 -16.54 30.31
N LYS A 327 -18.63 -15.68 30.26
CA LYS A 327 -19.45 -15.30 31.43
C LYS A 327 -18.63 -14.71 32.60
N ARG A 328 -17.48 -14.09 32.29
CA ARG A 328 -16.65 -13.39 33.28
C ARG A 328 -16.99 -11.91 33.30
N ILE A 329 -16.97 -11.31 34.49
CA ILE A 329 -17.13 -9.88 34.68
C ILE A 329 -15.74 -9.21 34.55
N TYR A 330 -15.63 -8.22 33.68
CA TYR A 330 -14.38 -7.50 33.40
C TYR A 330 -14.39 -6.11 34.04
N ASN A 331 -13.54 -5.91 35.05
CA ASN A 331 -13.46 -4.69 35.85
C ASN A 331 -12.25 -3.80 35.50
N MET A 332 -11.51 -4.11 34.43
CA MET A 332 -10.33 -3.34 34.06
C MET A 332 -10.71 -1.98 33.46
N SER A 333 -10.05 -0.91 33.93
CA SER A 333 -10.21 0.43 33.36
C SER A 333 -9.74 0.49 31.90
N ARG A 334 -10.35 1.35 31.07
CA ARG A 334 -9.94 1.56 29.67
C ARG A 334 -8.45 1.91 29.55
N TYR A 335 -7.92 2.75 30.44
CA TYR A 335 -6.51 3.13 30.48
C TYR A 335 -5.55 1.95 30.72
N LYS A 336 -5.78 1.15 31.78
CA LYS A 336 -4.95 -0.05 32.06
C LYS A 336 -4.99 -1.06 30.91
N PHE A 337 -6.16 -1.28 30.31
CA PHE A 337 -6.29 -2.15 29.15
C PHE A 337 -5.48 -1.60 27.96
N PHE A 338 -5.61 -0.31 27.67
CA PHE A 338 -4.84 0.37 26.62
C PHE A 338 -3.33 0.15 26.80
N MET A 339 -2.79 0.42 27.99
CA MET A 339 -1.35 0.28 28.26
C MET A 339 -0.85 -1.17 28.13
N LEU A 340 -1.65 -2.14 28.59
CA LEU A 340 -1.31 -3.57 28.45
C LEU A 340 -1.33 -4.01 26.99
N SER A 341 -2.39 -3.67 26.26
CA SER A 341 -2.54 -4.00 24.83
C SER A 341 -1.47 -3.32 23.97
N PHE A 342 -1.17 -2.05 24.28
CA PHE A 342 -0.07 -1.29 23.67
C PHE A 342 1.27 -2.00 23.87
N ALA A 343 1.61 -2.34 25.11
CA ALA A 343 2.88 -3.03 25.42
C ALA A 343 2.96 -4.41 24.73
N SER A 344 1.86 -5.18 24.73
CA SER A 344 1.82 -6.48 24.06
C SER A 344 2.05 -6.37 22.55
N MET A 345 1.42 -5.39 21.90
CA MET A 345 1.57 -5.21 20.45
C MET A 345 2.92 -4.58 20.10
N PHE A 346 3.41 -3.66 20.92
CA PHE A 346 4.74 -3.09 20.79
C PHE A 346 5.80 -4.20 20.78
N VAL A 347 5.70 -5.19 21.68
CA VAL A 347 6.63 -6.35 21.71
C VAL A 347 6.36 -7.31 20.56
N TRP A 348 5.08 -7.63 20.28
CA TRP A 348 4.73 -8.55 19.20
C TRP A 348 5.22 -8.07 17.84
N PHE A 349 5.13 -6.78 17.54
CA PHE A 349 5.48 -6.23 16.23
C PHE A 349 6.97 -6.41 15.85
N TRP A 350 7.87 -6.58 16.83
CA TRP A 350 9.28 -6.94 16.53
C TRP A 350 9.40 -8.29 15.83
N PHE A 351 8.47 -9.22 16.09
CA PHE A 351 8.50 -10.56 15.50
C PHE A 351 8.25 -10.54 13.99
N PRO A 352 7.09 -10.11 13.47
CA PRO A 352 6.86 -10.10 12.03
C PRO A 352 7.74 -9.09 11.28
N GLU A 353 8.17 -7.99 11.92
CA GLU A 353 8.93 -6.94 11.23
C GLU A 353 10.44 -7.22 11.17
N HIS A 354 11.05 -7.69 12.27
CA HIS A 354 12.51 -7.73 12.39
C HIS A 354 13.10 -9.08 12.81
N ILE A 355 12.44 -9.82 13.72
CA ILE A 355 12.96 -11.08 14.26
C ILE A 355 12.64 -12.25 13.33
N VAL A 356 11.42 -12.35 12.77
CA VAL A 356 10.94 -13.45 11.92
C VAL A 356 10.12 -12.88 10.74
N SER A 357 10.78 -12.23 9.78
CA SER A 357 10.11 -11.55 8.65
C SER A 357 9.23 -12.48 7.81
N ALA A 358 9.54 -13.78 7.78
CA ALA A 358 8.71 -14.79 7.14
C ALA A 358 7.26 -14.83 7.67
N VAL A 359 7.02 -14.46 8.94
CA VAL A 359 5.68 -14.47 9.56
C VAL A 359 4.81 -13.27 9.11
N SER A 360 5.43 -12.22 8.56
CA SER A 360 4.68 -11.09 7.99
C SER A 360 3.96 -11.46 6.70
N LEU A 361 4.62 -12.16 5.78
CA LEU A 361 3.98 -12.70 4.56
C LEU A 361 4.52 -14.11 4.28
N PHE A 362 3.74 -15.15 4.57
CA PHE A 362 4.14 -16.54 4.26
C PHE A 362 3.15 -17.20 3.30
N ASN A 363 3.69 -17.82 2.26
CA ASN A 363 2.91 -18.61 1.30
C ASN A 363 3.15 -20.11 1.52
N TRP A 364 2.50 -20.68 2.53
CA TRP A 364 2.70 -22.08 2.88
C TRP A 364 2.16 -23.07 1.84
N LEU A 365 1.17 -22.67 1.05
CA LEU A 365 0.61 -23.51 -0.01
C LEU A 365 1.59 -23.74 -1.16
N ALA A 366 2.39 -22.73 -1.54
CA ALA A 366 3.44 -22.93 -2.54
C ALA A 366 4.55 -23.89 -2.08
N TRP A 367 4.68 -24.18 -0.77
CA TRP A 367 5.63 -25.19 -0.29
C TRP A 367 5.22 -26.62 -0.67
N ILE A 368 3.94 -26.85 -0.97
CA ILE A 368 3.45 -28.16 -1.41
C ILE A 368 4.09 -28.53 -2.76
N SER A 369 4.27 -27.54 -3.65
CA SER A 369 4.92 -27.72 -4.96
C SER A 369 5.55 -26.40 -5.43
N PRO A 370 6.80 -26.10 -5.02
CA PRO A 370 7.43 -24.79 -5.26
C PRO A 370 7.70 -24.52 -6.75
N GLU A 371 7.93 -25.56 -7.54
CA GLU A 371 8.18 -25.51 -8.99
C GLU A 371 6.90 -25.25 -9.81
N ASN A 372 5.71 -25.40 -9.21
CA ASN A 372 4.45 -25.27 -9.95
C ASN A 372 4.07 -23.79 -10.10
N PHE A 373 4.24 -23.26 -11.32
CA PHE A 373 3.87 -21.88 -11.65
C PHE A 373 2.42 -21.54 -11.30
N THR A 374 1.46 -22.40 -11.66
CA THR A 374 0.03 -22.16 -11.41
C THR A 374 -0.28 -22.06 -9.93
N LEU A 375 0.30 -22.96 -9.12
CA LEU A 375 0.13 -22.94 -7.67
C LEU A 375 0.70 -21.65 -7.07
N THR A 376 1.91 -21.27 -7.48
CA THR A 376 2.60 -20.07 -6.99
C THR A 376 1.93 -18.78 -7.48
N ALA A 377 1.42 -18.73 -8.71
CA ALA A 377 0.70 -17.58 -9.26
C ALA A 377 -0.63 -17.32 -8.52
N ILE A 378 -1.37 -18.38 -8.16
CA ILE A 378 -2.66 -18.26 -7.46
C ILE A 378 -2.47 -17.98 -5.97
N THR A 379 -1.61 -18.73 -5.29
CA THR A 379 -1.46 -18.67 -3.82
C THR A 379 -0.43 -17.64 -3.35
N GLY A 380 0.48 -17.23 -4.25
CA GLY A 380 1.59 -16.31 -3.99
C GLY A 380 1.16 -14.95 -3.46
N LEU A 381 1.81 -14.50 -2.38
CA LEU A 381 1.62 -13.16 -1.81
C LEU A 381 2.54 -12.10 -2.43
N LYS A 382 3.71 -12.50 -2.96
CA LYS A 382 4.60 -11.62 -3.74
C LYS A 382 4.38 -11.91 -5.22
N LYS A 383 3.89 -10.92 -5.98
CA LYS A 383 3.57 -11.01 -7.43
C LYS A 383 2.48 -12.02 -7.83
N GLY A 384 1.89 -12.76 -6.88
CA GLY A 384 0.75 -13.65 -7.10
C GLY A 384 -0.60 -13.05 -6.64
N LEU A 385 -1.64 -13.89 -6.65
CA LEU A 385 -3.02 -13.48 -6.33
C LEU A 385 -3.42 -13.61 -4.85
N GLY A 386 -2.57 -14.21 -4.01
CA GLY A 386 -2.78 -14.26 -2.57
C GLY A 386 -3.97 -15.10 -2.10
N PHE A 387 -4.43 -16.09 -2.88
CA PHE A 387 -5.44 -17.07 -2.45
C PHE A 387 -4.84 -18.04 -1.43
N ASN A 388 -4.60 -17.54 -0.22
CA ASN A 388 -3.99 -18.25 0.88
C ASN A 388 -4.85 -18.10 2.16
N PRO A 389 -5.30 -19.21 2.78
CA PRO A 389 -6.12 -19.16 4.00
C PRO A 389 -5.46 -18.50 5.20
N LEU A 390 -4.13 -18.57 5.33
CA LEU A 390 -3.37 -17.98 6.42
C LEU A 390 -2.15 -17.27 5.81
N PRO A 391 -2.32 -16.02 5.33
CA PRO A 391 -1.26 -15.33 4.60
C PRO A 391 -0.31 -14.52 5.50
N THR A 392 -0.72 -14.18 6.72
CA THR A 392 0.01 -13.27 7.60
C THR A 392 -0.35 -13.47 9.08
N MET A 393 0.59 -13.19 9.98
CA MET A 393 0.30 -12.91 11.40
C MET A 393 0.68 -11.48 11.81
N ASP A 394 0.94 -10.63 10.82
CA ASP A 394 1.25 -9.22 11.02
C ASP A 394 -0.03 -8.40 10.99
N TRP A 395 -0.34 -7.76 12.12
CA TRP A 395 -1.53 -6.93 12.25
C TRP A 395 -1.52 -5.72 11.30
N ASN A 396 -0.35 -5.26 10.88
CA ASN A 396 -0.22 -4.20 9.88
C ASN A 396 -0.71 -4.65 8.50
N ILE A 397 -0.46 -5.92 8.13
CA ILE A 397 -1.00 -6.52 6.90
C ILE A 397 -2.51 -6.81 7.05
N VAL A 398 -2.94 -7.28 8.22
CA VAL A 398 -4.37 -7.53 8.51
C VAL A 398 -5.20 -6.26 8.36
N THR A 399 -4.69 -5.12 8.80
CA THR A 399 -5.41 -3.83 8.80
C THR A 399 -5.14 -2.97 7.56
N TYR A 400 -4.41 -3.51 6.57
CA TYR A 400 -3.93 -2.74 5.43
C TYR A 400 -5.06 -2.08 4.63
N ASN A 401 -6.05 -2.86 4.18
CA ASN A 401 -7.18 -2.32 3.42
C ASN A 401 -8.32 -1.84 4.32
N VAL A 402 -8.57 -2.54 5.42
CA VAL A 402 -9.68 -2.27 6.34
C VAL A 402 -9.27 -2.64 7.75
N ASP A 403 -9.45 -1.73 8.72
CA ASP A 403 -9.39 -2.10 10.14
C ASP A 403 -10.69 -2.82 10.53
N PRO A 404 -10.64 -4.15 10.80
CA PRO A 404 -11.84 -4.94 11.05
C PRO A 404 -12.47 -4.69 12.42
N LEU A 405 -11.78 -3.98 13.32
CA LEU A 405 -12.33 -3.58 14.62
C LEU A 405 -13.10 -2.26 14.52
N LEU A 406 -12.76 -1.38 13.58
CA LEU A 406 -13.41 -0.08 13.40
C LEU A 406 -14.54 -0.11 12.37
N VAL A 407 -14.33 -0.82 11.27
CA VAL A 407 -15.27 -0.87 10.15
C VAL A 407 -16.25 -2.03 10.36
N PRO A 408 -17.57 -1.82 10.19
CA PRO A 408 -18.56 -2.87 10.35
C PRO A 408 -18.30 -4.09 9.47
N PHE A 409 -18.52 -5.30 10.00
CA PHE A 409 -18.26 -6.55 9.28
C PHE A 409 -18.98 -6.66 7.93
N HIS A 410 -20.17 -6.10 7.78
CA HIS A 410 -20.87 -6.13 6.48
C HIS A 410 -20.08 -5.37 5.41
N VAL A 411 -19.45 -4.23 5.74
CA VAL A 411 -18.58 -3.48 4.82
C VAL A 411 -17.35 -4.30 4.48
N THR A 412 -16.65 -4.84 5.50
CA THR A 412 -15.46 -5.70 5.32
C THR A 412 -15.77 -6.90 4.42
N PHE A 413 -16.91 -7.57 4.63
CA PHE A 413 -17.30 -8.73 3.85
C PHE A 413 -17.70 -8.38 2.41
N ASN A 414 -18.40 -7.26 2.20
CA ASN A 414 -18.69 -6.77 0.85
C ASN A 414 -17.40 -6.44 0.07
N MET A 415 -16.41 -5.80 0.71
CA MET A 415 -15.11 -5.56 0.07
C MET A 415 -14.36 -6.87 -0.23
N PHE A 416 -14.40 -7.85 0.69
CA PHE A 416 -13.82 -9.16 0.45
C PHE A 416 -14.45 -9.87 -0.76
N ILE A 417 -15.78 -9.87 -0.87
CA ILE A 417 -16.49 -10.40 -2.05
C ILE A 417 -16.03 -9.69 -3.31
N GLY A 418 -15.97 -8.36 -3.29
CA GLY A 418 -15.45 -7.55 -4.39
C GLY A 418 -14.05 -7.96 -4.82
N THR A 419 -13.14 -8.08 -3.85
CA THR A 419 -11.75 -8.50 -4.07
C THR A 419 -11.72 -9.89 -4.70
N MET A 420 -12.50 -10.84 -4.17
CA MET A 420 -12.58 -12.21 -4.68
C MET A 420 -13.11 -12.26 -6.12
N LEU A 421 -14.13 -11.47 -6.46
CA LEU A 421 -14.64 -11.34 -7.83
C LEU A 421 -13.58 -10.79 -8.77
N GLY A 422 -12.81 -9.79 -8.34
CA GLY A 422 -11.64 -9.29 -9.09
C GLY A 422 -10.59 -10.37 -9.30
N GLY A 423 -10.28 -11.17 -8.27
CA GLY A 423 -9.32 -12.28 -8.39
C GLY A 423 -9.76 -13.34 -9.40
N VAL A 424 -11.04 -13.69 -9.41
CA VAL A 424 -11.62 -14.61 -10.41
C VAL A 424 -11.55 -14.02 -11.82
N ALA A 425 -11.80 -12.71 -11.98
CA ALA A 425 -11.65 -12.03 -13.26
C ALA A 425 -10.21 -12.04 -13.76
N ILE A 426 -9.21 -11.85 -12.87
CA ILE A 426 -7.79 -11.94 -13.22
C ILE A 426 -7.43 -13.34 -13.70
N ILE A 427 -7.88 -14.38 -12.98
CA ILE A 427 -7.67 -15.78 -13.38
C ILE A 427 -8.29 -16.02 -14.77
N ALA A 428 -9.53 -15.57 -14.99
CA ALA A 428 -10.16 -15.73 -16.29
C ALA A 428 -9.35 -15.06 -17.41
N MET A 429 -8.91 -13.81 -17.23
CA MET A 429 -8.16 -13.08 -18.26
C MET A 429 -6.76 -13.66 -18.51
N TYR A 430 -6.04 -14.02 -17.45
CA TYR A 430 -4.67 -14.52 -17.56
C TYR A 430 -4.60 -15.83 -18.35
N TRP A 431 -5.45 -16.82 -18.00
CA TRP A 431 -5.44 -18.13 -18.66
C TRP A 431 -6.14 -18.16 -20.02
N THR A 432 -7.05 -17.23 -20.29
CA THR A 432 -7.59 -17.04 -21.66
C THR A 432 -6.68 -16.20 -22.55
N ASN A 433 -5.56 -15.70 -22.00
CA ASN A 433 -4.64 -14.77 -22.66
C ASN A 433 -5.34 -13.53 -23.24
N THR A 434 -6.38 -13.04 -22.56
CA THR A 434 -7.12 -11.85 -22.97
C THR A 434 -6.19 -10.63 -22.93
N TYR A 435 -6.15 -9.82 -23.98
CA TYR A 435 -5.21 -8.69 -24.15
C TYR A 435 -3.71 -9.05 -24.07
N ASN A 436 -3.34 -10.29 -24.43
CA ASN A 436 -1.94 -10.75 -24.44
C ASN A 436 -1.27 -10.73 -23.06
N THR A 437 -2.02 -10.94 -21.98
CA THR A 437 -1.48 -10.89 -20.61
C THR A 437 -0.66 -12.12 -20.20
N GLY A 438 -0.70 -13.21 -20.97
CA GLY A 438 -0.16 -14.51 -20.58
C GLY A 438 1.37 -14.59 -20.48
N TYR A 439 2.09 -13.66 -21.11
CA TYR A 439 3.55 -13.53 -20.98
C TYR A 439 3.97 -12.42 -20.00
N LEU A 440 3.02 -11.69 -19.40
CA LEU A 440 3.27 -10.66 -18.40
C LEU A 440 3.11 -11.26 -16.98
N PRO A 441 3.68 -10.64 -15.92
CA PRO A 441 3.40 -11.08 -14.56
C PRO A 441 1.90 -10.95 -14.21
N ILE A 442 1.33 -11.98 -13.57
CA ILE A 442 -0.11 -12.03 -13.24
C ILE A 442 -0.57 -10.84 -12.37
N ASN A 443 0.25 -10.43 -11.40
CA ASN A 443 -0.03 -9.32 -10.50
C ASN A 443 1.13 -8.32 -10.43
N THR A 444 0.97 -7.15 -11.06
CA THR A 444 1.96 -6.07 -11.07
C THR A 444 1.34 -4.75 -11.54
N ASN A 445 1.83 -3.64 -11.00
CA ASN A 445 1.47 -2.27 -11.37
C ASN A 445 2.45 -1.64 -12.38
N THR A 446 3.40 -2.41 -12.89
CA THR A 446 4.36 -1.97 -13.91
C THR A 446 3.77 -2.04 -15.33
N MET A 447 4.25 -1.15 -16.21
CA MET A 447 3.89 -1.13 -17.62
C MET A 447 4.96 -1.82 -18.48
N PHE A 448 4.53 -2.45 -19.58
CA PHE A 448 5.37 -3.25 -20.45
C PHE A 448 5.27 -2.82 -21.90
N ASP A 449 6.33 -3.08 -22.67
CA ASP A 449 6.29 -3.03 -24.14
C ASP A 449 5.85 -4.37 -24.74
N ASN A 450 5.73 -4.42 -26.06
CA ASN A 450 5.39 -5.61 -26.85
C ASN A 450 6.34 -6.81 -26.63
N ASN A 451 7.55 -6.58 -26.11
CA ASN A 451 8.51 -7.64 -25.81
C ASN A 451 8.41 -8.14 -24.35
N GLY A 452 7.48 -7.58 -23.56
CA GLY A 452 7.33 -7.93 -22.14
C GLY A 452 8.40 -7.32 -21.24
N THR A 453 9.17 -6.34 -21.73
CA THR A 453 10.16 -5.61 -20.93
C THR A 453 9.56 -4.32 -20.35
N LYS A 454 10.23 -3.69 -19.37
CA LYS A 454 9.71 -2.45 -18.74
C LYS A 454 9.58 -1.35 -19.81
N TYR A 455 8.41 -0.75 -19.91
CA TYR A 455 8.13 0.28 -20.92
C TYR A 455 9.08 1.48 -20.77
N ASN A 456 9.83 1.80 -21.82
CA ASN A 456 10.72 2.96 -21.84
C ASN A 456 9.92 4.23 -22.21
N VAL A 457 9.91 5.21 -21.31
CA VAL A 457 9.15 6.45 -21.49
C VAL A 457 9.94 7.49 -22.28
N SER A 458 11.24 7.57 -22.05
CA SER A 458 12.08 8.59 -22.69
C SER A 458 12.17 8.41 -24.20
N SER A 459 11.89 7.21 -24.72
CA SER A 459 11.85 6.93 -26.16
C SER A 459 10.63 7.52 -26.88
N ILE A 460 9.61 8.00 -26.16
CA ILE A 460 8.36 8.52 -26.76
C ILE A 460 8.12 10.01 -26.46
N LEU A 461 9.02 10.66 -25.72
CA LEU A 461 8.91 12.08 -25.35
C LEU A 461 9.92 12.92 -26.14
N ASN A 462 9.54 14.15 -26.48
CA ASN A 462 10.45 15.16 -27.01
C ASN A 462 11.14 15.94 -25.88
N ASP A 463 12.08 16.83 -26.25
CA ASP A 463 12.85 17.67 -25.30
C ASP A 463 11.98 18.57 -24.40
N ASN A 464 10.72 18.80 -24.76
CA ASN A 464 9.77 19.58 -23.96
C ASN A 464 8.91 18.69 -23.03
N GLY A 465 9.20 17.39 -22.95
CA GLY A 465 8.42 16.42 -22.17
C GLY A 465 7.03 16.12 -22.75
N LEU A 466 6.79 16.48 -24.01
CA LEU A 466 5.54 16.22 -24.73
C LEU A 466 5.67 14.96 -25.58
N LEU A 467 4.56 14.28 -25.85
CA LEU A 467 4.54 13.09 -26.70
C LEU A 467 5.04 13.39 -28.12
N ASP A 468 6.03 12.64 -28.59
CA ASP A 468 6.40 12.58 -29.99
C ASP A 468 5.70 11.39 -30.68
N GLU A 469 4.76 11.72 -31.56
CA GLU A 469 3.93 10.74 -32.25
C GLU A 469 4.74 9.81 -33.16
N GLY A 470 5.80 10.31 -33.80
CA GLY A 470 6.63 9.51 -34.70
C GLY A 470 7.42 8.45 -33.93
N SER A 471 8.06 8.86 -32.84
CA SER A 471 8.82 7.97 -31.97
C SER A 471 7.93 6.93 -31.29
N TYR A 472 6.73 7.32 -30.83
CA TYR A 472 5.75 6.38 -30.28
C TYR A 472 5.33 5.28 -31.26
N GLN A 473 5.02 5.64 -32.51
CA GLN A 473 4.62 4.68 -33.54
C GLN A 473 5.74 3.70 -33.90
N SER A 474 7.00 4.13 -33.78
CA SER A 474 8.17 3.29 -34.04
C SER A 474 8.57 2.37 -32.87
N TYR A 475 8.16 2.69 -31.65
CA TYR A 475 8.54 1.95 -30.44
C TYR A 475 7.54 0.83 -30.12
N SER A 476 6.47 1.14 -29.39
CA SER A 476 5.52 0.12 -28.91
C SER A 476 4.26 0.73 -28.28
N GLN A 477 3.14 -0.01 -28.38
CA GLN A 477 1.96 0.25 -27.57
C GLN A 477 2.20 -0.22 -26.12
N VAL A 478 1.49 0.37 -25.16
CA VAL A 478 1.62 -0.02 -23.75
C VAL A 478 0.81 -1.28 -23.46
N TYR A 479 1.47 -2.28 -22.88
CA TYR A 479 0.86 -3.48 -22.35
C TYR A 479 0.81 -3.44 -20.82
N ILE A 480 -0.35 -3.77 -20.26
CA ILE A 480 -0.57 -3.86 -18.81
C ILE A 480 -1.01 -5.26 -18.39
N ALA A 481 -0.60 -5.67 -17.19
CA ALA A 481 -0.90 -6.98 -16.62
C ALA A 481 -2.40 -7.20 -16.35
N ALA A 482 -2.83 -8.46 -16.29
CA ALA A 482 -4.23 -8.84 -16.03
C ALA A 482 -4.80 -8.21 -14.74
N SER A 483 -4.00 -8.16 -13.66
CA SER A 483 -4.32 -7.44 -12.42
C SER A 483 -4.63 -5.95 -12.64
N SER A 484 -3.81 -5.24 -13.41
CA SER A 484 -3.99 -3.82 -13.72
C SER A 484 -5.21 -3.57 -14.63
N ILE A 485 -5.51 -4.49 -15.55
CA ILE A 485 -6.74 -4.44 -16.36
C ILE A 485 -7.99 -4.57 -15.48
N THR A 486 -8.02 -5.57 -14.59
CA THR A 486 -9.13 -5.73 -13.63
C THR A 486 -9.25 -4.52 -12.70
N TYR A 487 -8.13 -4.03 -12.21
CA TYR A 487 -8.06 -2.82 -11.39
C TYR A 487 -8.78 -1.63 -12.05
N TYR A 488 -8.43 -1.31 -13.31
CA TYR A 488 -9.07 -0.21 -14.04
C TYR A 488 -10.56 -0.46 -14.33
N MET A 489 -10.92 -1.70 -14.67
CA MET A 489 -12.31 -2.10 -14.90
C MET A 489 -13.19 -1.82 -13.66
N PHE A 490 -12.74 -2.23 -12.47
CA PHE A 490 -13.49 -1.98 -11.25
C PHE A 490 -13.50 -0.49 -10.88
N PHE A 491 -12.41 0.26 -11.10
CA PHE A 491 -12.41 1.71 -10.89
C PHE A 491 -13.46 2.43 -11.74
N PHE A 492 -13.51 2.17 -13.04
CA PHE A 492 -14.50 2.76 -13.93
C PHE A 492 -15.94 2.40 -13.52
N ALA A 493 -16.19 1.19 -13.03
CA ALA A 493 -17.49 0.80 -12.49
C ALA A 493 -17.84 1.49 -11.16
N VAL A 494 -16.87 1.66 -10.26
CA VAL A 494 -17.10 2.32 -8.97
C VAL A 494 -17.56 3.78 -9.17
N TYR A 495 -16.97 4.52 -10.11
CA TYR A 495 -17.25 5.95 -10.27
C TYR A 495 -18.69 6.26 -10.62
N SER A 496 -19.26 5.53 -11.58
CA SER A 496 -20.67 5.69 -11.95
C SER A 496 -21.61 5.09 -10.90
N SER A 497 -21.17 4.04 -10.20
CA SER A 497 -21.91 3.41 -9.10
C SER A 497 -22.09 4.35 -7.90
N VAL A 498 -21.07 5.13 -7.56
CA VAL A 498 -21.16 6.16 -6.50
C VAL A 498 -22.27 7.16 -6.80
N ILE A 499 -22.35 7.65 -8.04
CA ILE A 499 -23.34 8.65 -8.44
C ILE A 499 -24.76 8.06 -8.40
N SER A 500 -25.00 6.89 -9.00
CA SER A 500 -26.33 6.27 -8.97
C SER A 500 -26.74 5.82 -7.57
N TYR A 501 -25.80 5.34 -6.75
CA TYR A 501 -26.06 4.99 -5.35
C TYR A 501 -26.45 6.23 -4.54
N ALA A 502 -25.67 7.32 -4.59
CA ALA A 502 -25.99 8.55 -3.89
C ALA A 502 -27.33 9.16 -4.34
N ALA A 503 -27.62 9.13 -5.65
CA ALA A 503 -28.86 9.64 -6.22
C ALA A 503 -30.10 8.78 -5.88
N LEU A 504 -29.94 7.49 -5.58
CA LEU A 504 -31.07 6.60 -5.25
C LEU A 504 -31.32 6.48 -3.74
N TYR A 505 -30.25 6.28 -2.96
CA TYR A 505 -30.36 5.98 -1.53
C TYR A 505 -30.35 7.25 -0.66
N HIS A 506 -29.66 8.32 -1.10
CA HIS A 506 -29.44 9.53 -0.29
C HIS A 506 -29.99 10.82 -0.93
N TRP A 507 -30.89 10.71 -1.91
CA TRP A 507 -31.47 11.88 -2.58
C TRP A 507 -32.15 12.86 -1.62
N ASN A 508 -32.89 12.34 -0.64
CA ASN A 508 -33.59 13.16 0.35
C ASN A 508 -32.60 13.91 1.24
N ASP A 509 -31.53 13.25 1.68
CA ASP A 509 -30.47 13.85 2.50
C ASP A 509 -29.74 14.95 1.73
N ILE A 510 -29.40 14.68 0.46
CA ILE A 510 -28.73 15.64 -0.43
C ILE A 510 -29.63 16.86 -0.67
N LYS A 511 -30.93 16.65 -0.94
CA LYS A 511 -31.89 17.74 -1.13
C LYS A 511 -32.03 18.60 0.12
N LEU A 512 -32.07 17.98 1.29
CA LEU A 512 -32.14 18.67 2.58
C LEU A 512 -30.85 19.48 2.83
N GLY A 513 -29.68 18.89 2.57
CA GLY A 513 -28.40 19.59 2.66
C GLY A 513 -28.32 20.82 1.76
N PHE A 514 -28.75 20.72 0.49
CA PHE A 514 -28.78 21.86 -0.44
C PHE A 514 -29.75 22.96 0.01
N ARG A 515 -30.94 22.58 0.48
CA ARG A 515 -31.90 23.54 1.03
C ARG A 515 -31.30 24.25 2.25
N SER A 516 -30.71 23.51 3.17
CA SER A 516 -30.11 24.06 4.40
C SER A 516 -28.93 25.00 4.09
N LEU A 517 -28.07 24.64 3.13
CA LEU A 517 -26.99 25.51 2.64
C LEU A 517 -27.53 26.80 2.03
N TRP A 518 -28.55 26.71 1.18
CA TRP A 518 -29.18 27.88 0.55
C TRP A 518 -29.85 28.82 1.56
N MET A 519 -30.50 28.26 2.57
CA MET A 519 -31.12 29.04 3.66
C MET A 519 -30.06 29.75 4.50
N SER A 520 -28.95 29.07 4.85
CA SER A 520 -27.84 29.67 5.61
C SER A 520 -27.25 30.91 4.92
N ILE A 521 -27.11 30.86 3.59
CA ILE A 521 -26.62 32.00 2.80
C ILE A 521 -27.62 33.19 2.81
N ARG A 522 -28.92 32.93 2.95
CA ARG A 522 -29.99 33.95 2.87
C ARG A 522 -30.51 34.47 4.22
N LYS A 523 -30.40 33.73 5.32
CA LYS A 523 -30.92 34.12 6.65
C LYS A 523 -30.32 33.28 7.79
N ASP A 524 -30.18 33.91 8.95
CA ASP A 524 -29.55 33.41 10.20
C ASP A 524 -30.41 32.36 10.96
N ASN A 525 -30.89 31.31 10.29
CA ASN A 525 -31.54 30.19 10.96
C ASN A 525 -30.53 29.06 11.19
N ARG A 526 -30.14 28.96 12.46
CA ARG A 526 -29.35 27.89 13.08
C ARG A 526 -29.99 26.54 12.80
N LEU A 527 -29.16 25.53 12.51
CA LEU A 527 -29.27 24.05 12.69
C LEU A 527 -30.64 23.31 12.77
N ASP A 528 -31.78 23.94 12.55
CA ASP A 528 -33.13 23.43 12.82
C ASP A 528 -33.50 22.21 11.96
N ASP A 529 -32.85 22.04 10.82
CA ASP A 529 -33.07 20.92 9.91
C ASP A 529 -32.40 19.61 10.40
N PHE A 530 -31.39 19.68 11.27
CA PHE A 530 -30.58 18.52 11.71
C PHE A 530 -30.62 18.32 13.22
N LYS A 531 -31.71 17.73 13.73
CA LYS A 531 -31.95 17.59 15.18
C LYS A 531 -31.41 16.28 15.78
N ASP A 532 -30.14 15.98 15.55
CA ASP A 532 -29.41 14.94 16.31
C ASP A 532 -28.96 15.50 17.67
N VAL A 533 -28.80 14.62 18.67
CA VAL A 533 -28.35 15.00 20.02
C VAL A 533 -27.03 15.75 20.02
N HIS A 534 -26.07 15.35 19.16
CA HIS A 534 -24.77 16.02 19.11
C HIS A 534 -24.85 17.39 18.44
N THR A 535 -25.75 17.56 17.47
CA THR A 535 -26.02 18.86 16.84
C THR A 535 -26.69 19.82 17.83
N GLN A 536 -27.67 19.34 18.60
CA GLN A 536 -28.32 20.14 19.65
C GLN A 536 -27.33 20.62 20.70
N LEU A 537 -26.42 19.75 21.17
CA LEU A 537 -25.37 20.14 22.11
C LEU A 537 -24.43 21.20 21.50
N MET A 538 -24.21 21.12 20.19
CA MET A 538 -23.35 22.06 19.46
C MET A 538 -23.98 23.44 19.22
N GLU A 539 -25.30 23.59 19.34
CA GLU A 539 -26.00 24.89 19.19
C GLU A 539 -25.57 25.94 20.23
N THR A 540 -25.06 25.49 21.38
CA THR A 540 -24.51 26.38 22.42
C THR A 540 -23.28 27.13 21.92
N TYR A 541 -22.55 26.58 20.94
CA TYR A 541 -21.34 27.18 20.39
C TYR A 541 -21.63 27.99 19.14
N ARG A 542 -20.96 29.14 19.00
CA ARG A 542 -21.04 29.92 17.77
C ARG A 542 -20.42 29.16 16.61
N GLU A 543 -21.23 28.92 15.59
CA GLU A 543 -20.80 28.33 14.32
C GLU A 543 -19.79 29.24 13.59
N ALA A 544 -18.92 28.61 12.79
CA ALA A 544 -18.03 29.29 11.87
C ALA A 544 -18.79 29.56 10.56
N PRO A 545 -18.94 30.83 10.15
CA PRO A 545 -19.79 31.18 9.02
C PRO A 545 -19.20 30.68 7.69
N GLU A 546 -20.07 30.36 6.74
CA GLU A 546 -19.69 29.75 5.45
C GLU A 546 -18.77 30.64 4.62
N TRP A 547 -18.90 31.96 4.74
CA TRP A 547 -18.06 32.91 4.00
C TRP A 547 -16.57 32.83 4.38
N TRP A 548 -16.22 32.36 5.59
CA TRP A 548 -14.82 32.10 5.96
C TRP A 548 -14.20 31.02 5.06
N TYR A 549 -14.93 29.93 4.84
CA TYR A 549 -14.53 28.84 3.96
C TYR A 549 -14.57 29.22 2.48
N LEU A 550 -15.50 30.09 2.09
CA LEU A 550 -15.56 30.64 0.73
C LEU A 550 -14.33 31.51 0.43
N ILE A 551 -13.89 32.35 1.37
CA ILE A 551 -12.66 33.15 1.20
C ILE A 551 -11.45 32.23 1.03
N LEU A 552 -11.33 31.17 1.83
CA LEU A 552 -10.21 30.22 1.69
C LEU A 552 -10.22 29.50 0.34
N ASN A 553 -11.39 29.12 -0.17
CA ASN A 553 -11.52 28.63 -1.55
C ASN A 553 -11.05 29.67 -2.56
N ILE A 554 -11.53 30.92 -2.49
CA ILE A 554 -11.16 31.99 -3.44
C ILE A 554 -9.65 32.23 -3.43
N VAL A 555 -9.04 32.29 -2.24
CA VAL A 555 -7.58 32.43 -2.08
C VAL A 555 -6.86 31.23 -2.69
N GLY A 556 -7.33 30.01 -2.41
CA GLY A 556 -6.76 28.79 -2.98
C GLY A 556 -6.86 28.74 -4.51
N ILE A 557 -7.99 29.14 -5.10
CA ILE A 557 -8.19 29.25 -6.55
C ILE A 557 -7.24 30.29 -7.15
N ALA A 558 -7.13 31.47 -6.53
CA ALA A 558 -6.24 32.52 -6.99
C ALA A 558 -4.78 32.06 -7.01
N LEU A 559 -4.33 31.36 -5.97
CA LEU A 559 -2.98 30.76 -5.91
C LEU A 559 -2.79 29.66 -6.96
N GLY A 560 -3.83 28.86 -7.24
CA GLY A 560 -3.83 27.83 -8.28
C GLY A 560 -3.66 28.43 -9.68
N VAL A 561 -4.45 29.46 -10.00
CA VAL A 561 -4.32 30.23 -11.25
C VAL A 561 -2.94 30.87 -11.36
N ALA A 562 -2.42 31.47 -10.28
CA ALA A 562 -1.07 32.02 -10.26
C ALA A 562 0.00 30.95 -10.52
N SER A 563 -0.14 29.74 -9.97
CA SER A 563 0.84 28.66 -10.16
C SER A 563 0.87 28.14 -11.60
N VAL A 564 -0.27 28.09 -12.28
CA VAL A 564 -0.36 27.62 -13.67
C VAL A 564 0.04 28.71 -14.66
N ALA A 565 -0.42 29.95 -14.45
CA ALA A 565 -0.18 31.07 -15.38
C ALA A 565 1.17 31.78 -15.17
N GLY A 566 1.73 31.75 -13.96
CA GLY A 566 2.93 32.50 -13.60
C GLY A 566 4.25 31.84 -13.99
N TRP A 567 4.23 30.56 -14.36
CA TRP A 567 5.40 29.76 -14.72
C TRP A 567 5.19 29.03 -16.06
N PRO A 568 6.26 28.63 -16.77
CA PRO A 568 6.19 27.96 -18.07
C PRO A 568 5.72 26.50 -17.92
N THR A 569 4.47 26.31 -17.50
CA THR A 569 3.85 24.99 -17.29
C THR A 569 3.26 24.38 -18.56
N HIS A 570 3.21 25.16 -19.65
CA HIS A 570 2.57 24.80 -20.93
C HIS A 570 1.13 24.26 -20.80
N THR A 571 0.44 24.64 -19.72
CA THR A 571 -0.89 24.15 -19.34
C THR A 571 -1.91 25.28 -19.41
N ASN A 572 -3.12 24.99 -19.87
CA ASN A 572 -4.22 25.97 -19.88
C ASN A 572 -4.77 26.20 -18.46
N VAL A 573 -4.98 27.46 -18.07
CA VAL A 573 -5.61 27.84 -16.78
C VAL A 573 -6.99 27.21 -16.59
N GLY A 574 -7.70 26.88 -17.68
CA GLY A 574 -8.96 26.13 -17.65
C GLY A 574 -8.89 24.84 -16.83
N THR A 575 -7.72 24.18 -16.79
CA THR A 575 -7.47 22.97 -15.98
C THR A 575 -7.83 23.15 -14.51
N VAL A 576 -7.60 24.34 -13.93
CA VAL A 576 -7.95 24.66 -12.54
C VAL A 576 -9.47 24.63 -12.36
N PHE A 577 -10.22 25.31 -13.22
CA PHE A 577 -11.67 25.43 -13.10
C PHE A 577 -12.41 24.12 -13.40
N PHE A 578 -11.98 23.37 -14.42
CA PHE A 578 -12.57 22.05 -14.69
C PHE A 578 -12.24 21.03 -13.60
N GLY A 579 -11.02 21.07 -13.03
CA GLY A 579 -10.68 20.28 -11.85
C GLY A 579 -11.61 20.59 -10.67
N ILE A 580 -11.83 21.87 -10.37
CA ILE A 580 -12.75 22.30 -9.30
C ILE A 580 -14.19 21.83 -9.57
N ALA A 581 -14.66 21.92 -10.82
CA ALA A 581 -15.99 21.43 -11.18
C ALA A 581 -16.14 19.93 -10.86
N LEU A 582 -15.11 19.13 -11.19
CA LEU A 582 -15.07 17.71 -10.83
C LEU A 582 -15.07 17.51 -9.30
N ALA A 583 -14.27 18.31 -8.57
CA ALA A 583 -14.20 18.24 -7.12
C ALA A 583 -15.57 18.49 -6.47
N ILE A 584 -16.30 19.52 -6.91
CA ILE A 584 -17.64 19.86 -6.39
C ILE A 584 -18.63 18.71 -6.63
N ILE A 585 -18.59 18.07 -7.80
CA ILE A 585 -19.49 16.96 -8.16
C ILE A 585 -19.23 15.75 -7.25
N PHE A 586 -17.97 15.39 -7.03
CA PHE A 586 -17.62 14.15 -6.32
C PHE A 586 -17.52 14.29 -4.80
N THR A 587 -17.39 15.50 -4.24
CA THR A 587 -17.26 15.69 -2.77
C THR A 587 -18.42 15.10 -1.99
N ILE A 588 -19.67 15.40 -2.39
CA ILE A 588 -20.85 14.94 -1.64
C ILE A 588 -21.07 13.43 -1.81
N PRO A 589 -21.11 12.86 -3.02
CA PRO A 589 -21.36 11.43 -3.20
C PRO A 589 -20.28 10.54 -2.56
N THR A 590 -19.00 10.86 -2.79
CA THR A 590 -17.90 10.08 -2.20
C THR A 590 -17.82 10.28 -0.69
N GLY A 591 -18.08 11.50 -0.22
CA GLY A 591 -18.10 11.81 1.21
C GLY A 591 -19.20 11.09 1.98
N ILE A 592 -20.40 10.94 1.43
CA ILE A 592 -21.49 10.18 2.08
C ILE A 592 -21.08 8.72 2.26
N ILE A 593 -20.47 8.11 1.24
CA ILE A 593 -20.03 6.72 1.30
C ILE A 593 -18.89 6.56 2.31
N PHE A 594 -17.94 7.50 2.32
CA PHE A 594 -16.85 7.45 3.29
C PHE A 594 -17.33 7.67 4.73
N ALA A 595 -18.23 8.62 4.95
CA ALA A 595 -18.81 8.93 6.25
C ALA A 595 -19.68 7.78 6.82
N THR A 596 -20.33 7.01 5.96
CA THR A 596 -21.20 5.88 6.38
C THR A 596 -20.44 4.57 6.50
N THR A 597 -19.60 4.24 5.53
CA THR A 597 -18.94 2.92 5.43
C THR A 597 -17.53 2.90 6.04
N GLY A 598 -16.88 4.06 6.16
CA GLY A 598 -15.46 4.17 6.54
C GLY A 598 -14.48 3.80 5.42
N ILE A 599 -14.98 3.54 4.21
CA ILE A 599 -14.19 3.26 3.00
C ILE A 599 -14.21 4.48 2.10
N GLU A 600 -13.03 5.00 1.80
CA GLU A 600 -12.86 6.12 0.89
C GLU A 600 -12.86 5.62 -0.55
N VAL A 601 -13.72 6.21 -1.38
CA VAL A 601 -13.78 5.90 -2.80
C VAL A 601 -12.92 6.90 -3.56
N GLU A 602 -11.67 6.51 -3.81
CA GLU A 602 -10.71 7.34 -4.53
C GLU A 602 -11.06 7.42 -6.02
N TYR A 603 -11.18 8.63 -6.58
CA TYR A 603 -11.41 8.82 -8.02
C TYR A 603 -10.20 9.33 -8.78
N ASN A 604 -9.01 8.99 -8.26
CA ASN A 604 -7.75 9.38 -8.85
C ASN A 604 -7.68 9.05 -10.36
N VAL A 605 -7.94 7.80 -10.74
CA VAL A 605 -7.87 7.35 -12.15
C VAL A 605 -8.87 8.11 -13.03
N LEU A 606 -10.05 8.47 -12.53
CA LEU A 606 -11.01 9.30 -13.29
C LEU A 606 -10.45 10.70 -13.56
N ALA A 607 -9.84 11.32 -12.55
CA ALA A 607 -9.24 12.64 -12.70
C ALA A 607 -8.07 12.58 -13.70
N GLU A 608 -7.24 11.53 -13.64
CA GLU A 608 -6.17 11.30 -14.60
C GLU A 608 -6.72 11.09 -16.02
N PHE A 609 -7.77 10.28 -16.17
CA PHE A 609 -8.44 10.00 -17.44
C PHE A 609 -9.02 11.27 -18.08
N ILE A 610 -9.78 12.07 -17.33
CA ILE A 610 -10.39 13.31 -17.83
C ILE A 610 -9.31 14.37 -18.10
N GLY A 611 -8.34 14.53 -17.19
CA GLY A 611 -7.24 15.49 -17.35
C GLY A 611 -6.37 15.19 -18.57
N GLY A 612 -6.06 13.91 -18.78
CA GLY A 612 -5.33 13.43 -19.96
C GLY A 612 -6.11 13.55 -21.26
N ALA A 613 -7.45 13.45 -21.21
CA ALA A 613 -8.31 13.70 -22.36
C ALA A 613 -8.47 15.20 -22.68
N TRP A 614 -8.36 16.08 -21.67
CA TRP A 614 -8.49 17.53 -21.82
C TRP A 614 -7.32 18.15 -22.60
N GLN A 615 -6.09 17.78 -22.27
CA GLN A 615 -4.88 18.22 -22.97
C GLN A 615 -3.98 17.02 -23.27
N PRO A 616 -4.31 16.20 -24.29
CA PRO A 616 -3.54 15.01 -24.65
C PRO A 616 -2.10 15.37 -25.01
N GLY A 617 -1.14 14.53 -24.62
CA GLY A 617 0.28 14.79 -24.89
C GLY A 617 1.00 15.60 -23.82
N ASN A 618 0.28 16.14 -22.82
CA ASN A 618 0.86 16.94 -21.73
C ASN A 618 0.61 16.28 -20.36
N ALA A 619 1.64 15.64 -19.81
CA ALA A 619 1.60 15.01 -18.49
C ALA A 619 1.39 16.01 -17.33
N LEU A 620 1.94 17.23 -17.43
CA LEU A 620 1.76 18.25 -16.39
C LEU A 620 0.31 18.72 -16.31
N ALA A 621 -0.34 18.93 -17.45
CA ALA A 621 -1.74 19.33 -17.49
C ALA A 621 -2.63 18.31 -16.77
N MET A 622 -2.37 17.02 -17.00
CA MET A 622 -3.05 15.94 -16.28
C MET A 622 -2.74 15.99 -14.78
N ASN A 623 -1.46 16.14 -14.38
CA ASN A 623 -1.07 16.23 -12.96
C ASN A 623 -1.74 17.40 -12.22
N PHE A 624 -1.81 18.58 -12.85
CA PHE A 624 -2.55 19.73 -12.31
C PHE A 624 -4.05 19.45 -12.22
N PHE A 625 -4.65 18.84 -13.25
CA PHE A 625 -6.07 18.46 -13.23
C PHE A 625 -6.38 17.50 -12.07
N LYS A 626 -5.56 16.45 -11.90
CA LYS A 626 -5.62 15.52 -10.77
C LYS A 626 -5.48 16.25 -9.43
N GLY A 627 -4.57 17.21 -9.34
CA GLY A 627 -4.38 18.02 -8.14
C GLY A 627 -5.59 18.90 -7.78
N PHE A 628 -6.18 19.59 -8.75
CA PHE A 628 -7.34 20.45 -8.49
C PHE A 628 -8.67 19.69 -8.40
N GLY A 629 -8.79 18.54 -9.06
CA GLY A 629 -9.94 17.66 -8.96
C GLY A 629 -9.86 16.73 -7.75
N TYR A 630 -9.11 15.63 -7.89
CA TYR A 630 -9.06 14.54 -6.92
C TYR A 630 -8.51 14.96 -5.55
N VAL A 631 -7.31 15.53 -5.53
CA VAL A 631 -6.61 15.85 -4.27
C VAL A 631 -7.38 16.85 -3.42
N THR A 632 -8.04 17.83 -4.06
CA THR A 632 -8.89 18.80 -3.36
C THR A 632 -10.03 18.10 -2.62
N VAL A 633 -10.62 17.05 -3.20
CA VAL A 633 -11.67 16.28 -2.51
C VAL A 633 -11.12 15.38 -1.42
N ALA A 634 -10.00 14.68 -1.66
CA ALA A 634 -9.37 13.86 -0.62
C ALA A 634 -9.09 14.68 0.65
N HIS A 635 -8.49 15.87 0.48
CA HIS A 635 -8.30 16.80 1.58
C HIS A 635 -9.63 17.31 2.17
N ALA A 636 -10.64 17.60 1.33
CA ALA A 636 -11.95 18.01 1.83
C ALA A 636 -12.61 16.95 2.72
N LEU A 637 -12.45 15.67 2.39
CA LEU A 637 -12.98 14.55 3.17
C LEU A 637 -12.21 14.36 4.48
N ASP A 638 -10.88 14.43 4.46
CA ASP A 638 -10.04 14.42 5.67
C ASP A 638 -10.42 15.55 6.64
N PHE A 639 -10.57 16.77 6.13
CA PHE A 639 -10.99 17.90 6.96
C PHE A 639 -12.44 17.79 7.43
N ALA A 640 -13.34 17.18 6.65
CA ALA A 640 -14.71 16.89 7.08
C ALA A 640 -14.74 15.86 8.22
N ASN A 641 -13.85 14.85 8.18
CA ASN A 641 -13.65 13.89 9.26
C ASN A 641 -13.24 14.59 10.58
N ASP A 642 -12.28 15.51 10.51
CA ASP A 642 -11.86 16.33 11.65
C ASP A 642 -12.99 17.23 12.19
N LEU A 643 -13.82 17.80 11.29
CA LEU A 643 -14.98 18.59 11.70
C LEU A 643 -16.01 17.71 12.43
N LYS A 644 -16.18 16.45 12.01
CA LYS A 644 -17.00 15.47 12.74
C LYS A 644 -16.37 15.10 14.09
N LEU A 645 -15.05 14.93 14.16
CA LEU A 645 -14.33 14.67 15.40
C LEU A 645 -14.53 15.81 16.42
N GLY A 646 -14.43 17.06 15.97
CA GLY A 646 -14.74 18.25 16.76
C GLY A 646 -16.21 18.31 17.19
N HIS A 647 -17.14 17.89 16.32
CA HIS A 647 -18.57 17.79 16.63
C HIS A 647 -18.85 16.73 17.71
N TYR A 648 -18.21 15.56 17.66
CA TYR A 648 -18.39 14.51 18.67
C TYR A 648 -17.86 14.89 20.04
N LEU A 649 -16.77 15.64 20.14
CA LEU A 649 -16.21 16.09 21.42
C LEU A 649 -16.62 17.51 21.82
N LYS A 650 -17.54 18.11 21.07
CA LYS A 650 -18.11 19.43 21.33
C LYS A 650 -17.04 20.52 21.46
N VAL A 651 -16.06 20.45 20.55
CA VAL A 651 -15.02 21.48 20.40
C VAL A 651 -15.63 22.68 19.66
N PRO A 652 -15.48 23.92 20.15
CA PRO A 652 -16.05 25.10 19.50
C PRO A 652 -15.60 25.23 18.04
N GLN A 653 -16.56 25.30 17.10
CA GLN A 653 -16.28 25.20 15.66
C GLN A 653 -15.33 26.29 15.13
N ARG A 654 -15.40 27.51 15.66
CA ARG A 654 -14.48 28.60 15.28
C ARG A 654 -13.03 28.31 15.68
N GLN A 655 -12.82 27.62 16.80
CA GLN A 655 -11.48 27.21 17.22
C GLN A 655 -10.96 26.11 16.31
N THR A 656 -11.81 25.12 15.97
CA THR A 656 -11.48 24.07 14.99
C THR A 656 -11.09 24.66 13.64
N PHE A 657 -11.83 25.67 13.15
CA PHE A 657 -11.51 26.36 11.90
C PHE A 657 -10.10 26.96 11.87
N TRP A 658 -9.75 27.76 12.89
CA TRP A 658 -8.44 28.41 12.94
C TRP A 658 -7.31 27.41 13.18
N CYS A 659 -7.55 26.43 14.05
CA CYS A 659 -6.63 25.34 14.34
C CYS A 659 -6.22 24.59 13.05
N GLN A 660 -7.20 24.18 12.24
CA GLN A 660 -6.93 23.50 10.97
C GLN A 660 -6.25 24.44 9.96
N THR A 661 -6.77 25.65 9.76
CA THR A 661 -6.23 26.62 8.79
C THR A 661 -4.75 26.93 9.05
N VAL A 662 -4.40 27.24 10.31
CA VAL A 662 -3.02 27.58 10.68
C VAL A 662 -2.13 26.35 10.61
N ALA A 663 -2.58 25.18 11.07
CA ALA A 663 -1.82 23.93 10.96
C ALA A 663 -1.53 23.58 9.50
N THR A 664 -2.49 23.77 8.60
CA THR A 664 -2.33 23.54 7.15
C THR A 664 -1.26 24.46 6.56
N ILE A 665 -1.29 25.75 6.87
CA ILE A 665 -0.29 26.71 6.36
C ILE A 665 1.11 26.36 6.88
N VAL A 666 1.24 26.07 8.18
CA VAL A 666 2.52 25.68 8.77
C VAL A 666 3.03 24.37 8.16
N SER A 667 2.17 23.36 8.03
CA SER A 667 2.50 22.07 7.42
C SER A 667 2.97 22.24 5.96
N ALA A 668 2.28 23.07 5.17
CA ALA A 668 2.65 23.34 3.78
C ALA A 668 4.05 23.99 3.67
N LEU A 669 4.36 24.95 4.54
CA LEU A 669 5.68 25.61 4.58
C LEU A 669 6.80 24.65 4.99
N VAL A 670 6.58 23.86 6.06
CA VAL A 670 7.55 22.87 6.53
C VAL A 670 7.79 21.80 5.47
N CYS A 671 6.73 21.23 4.89
CA CYS A 671 6.87 20.20 3.86
C CYS A 671 7.59 20.73 2.61
N THR A 672 7.29 21.96 2.19
CA THR A 672 7.99 22.60 1.07
C THR A 672 9.47 22.80 1.36
N GLY A 673 9.81 23.27 2.58
CA GLY A 673 11.21 23.42 3.01
C GLY A 673 11.96 22.08 3.03
N VAL A 674 11.36 21.03 3.59
CA VAL A 674 11.97 19.69 3.65
C VAL A 674 12.13 19.09 2.26
N MET A 675 11.18 19.30 1.36
CA MET A 675 11.28 18.84 -0.03
C MET A 675 12.45 19.50 -0.78
N ASN A 676 12.66 20.82 -0.61
CA ASN A 676 13.84 21.48 -1.19
C ASN A 676 15.15 20.93 -0.59
N PHE A 677 15.17 20.69 0.72
CA PHE A 677 16.31 20.05 1.37
C PHE A 677 16.59 18.66 0.78
N GLN A 678 15.55 17.84 0.58
CA GLN A 678 15.68 16.51 -0.01
C GLN A 678 16.31 16.56 -1.41
N ILE A 679 15.77 17.38 -2.31
CA ILE A 679 16.24 17.44 -3.70
C ILE A 679 17.65 18.05 -3.82
N THR A 680 17.99 19.04 -2.99
CA THR A 680 19.26 19.77 -3.14
C THR A 680 20.42 19.21 -2.30
N ARG A 681 20.14 18.49 -1.21
CA ARG A 681 21.18 18.02 -0.27
C ARG A 681 21.38 16.52 -0.22
N ILE A 682 20.41 15.73 -0.70
CA ILE A 682 20.55 14.27 -0.75
C ILE A 682 21.08 13.89 -2.13
N PRO A 683 22.35 13.45 -2.26
CA PRO A 683 22.89 13.03 -3.54
C PRO A 683 22.21 11.75 -4.01
N ASN A 684 21.99 11.65 -5.33
CA ASN A 684 21.36 10.50 -5.99
C ASN A 684 19.99 10.13 -5.37
N ILE A 685 19.21 11.14 -4.98
CA ILE A 685 17.84 10.93 -4.51
C ILE A 685 16.99 10.30 -5.63
N CYS A 686 16.11 9.38 -5.26
CA CYS A 686 15.30 8.57 -6.17
C CYS A 686 16.09 7.55 -7.01
N GLU A 687 17.39 7.36 -6.78
CA GLU A 687 18.14 6.24 -7.34
C GLU A 687 17.99 4.94 -6.52
N THR A 688 18.09 3.81 -7.21
CA THR A 688 17.90 2.48 -6.60
C THR A 688 19.02 2.10 -5.63
N ASP A 689 20.21 2.66 -5.81
CA ASP A 689 21.42 2.43 -5.02
C ASP A 689 21.67 3.49 -3.95
N GLN A 690 20.71 4.41 -3.72
CA GLN A 690 20.85 5.46 -2.72
C GLN A 690 21.06 4.86 -1.32
N LYS A 691 22.17 5.26 -0.67
CA LYS A 691 22.69 4.68 0.59
C LYS A 691 21.66 4.59 1.72
N ASP A 692 20.79 5.58 1.85
CA ASP A 692 19.79 5.70 2.92
C ASP A 692 18.40 5.19 2.52
N LYS A 693 18.28 4.59 1.33
CA LYS A 693 17.07 4.00 0.71
C LYS A 693 16.02 5.03 0.29
N PHE A 694 16.41 6.25 -0.07
CA PHE A 694 15.53 7.25 -0.67
C PHE A 694 15.26 6.97 -2.16
N SER A 695 14.58 5.85 -2.46
CA SER A 695 14.34 5.34 -3.82
C SER A 695 13.02 5.82 -4.48
N CYS A 696 12.22 6.65 -3.80
CA CYS A 696 11.05 7.35 -4.34
C CYS A 696 9.96 6.50 -5.04
N PRO A 697 9.51 5.36 -4.49
CA PRO A 697 8.55 4.48 -5.18
C PRO A 697 7.18 5.13 -5.47
N GLY A 698 6.70 5.98 -4.57
CA GLY A 698 5.44 6.72 -4.78
C GLY A 698 5.57 7.78 -5.88
N VAL A 699 6.74 8.40 -6.03
CA VAL A 699 7.00 9.37 -7.12
C VAL A 699 7.08 8.63 -8.46
N GLU A 700 7.74 7.47 -8.50
CA GLU A 700 7.80 6.60 -9.68
C GLU A 700 6.41 6.17 -10.15
N SER A 701 5.53 5.76 -9.22
CA SER A 701 4.15 5.38 -9.55
C SER A 701 3.34 6.57 -10.07
N TYR A 702 3.53 7.75 -9.48
CA TYR A 702 2.88 8.98 -9.94
C TYR A 702 3.37 9.38 -11.34
N TYR A 703 4.68 9.27 -11.61
CA TYR A 703 5.27 9.50 -12.92
C TYR A 703 4.74 8.51 -13.97
N THR A 704 4.70 7.22 -13.62
CA THR A 704 4.15 6.13 -14.46
C THR A 704 2.71 6.44 -14.87
N ALA A 705 1.85 6.83 -13.92
CA ALA A 705 0.48 7.26 -14.22
C ALA A 705 0.43 8.54 -15.08
N ALA A 706 1.34 9.49 -14.84
CA ALA A 706 1.48 10.71 -15.62
C ALA A 706 1.78 10.45 -17.10
N VAL A 707 2.61 9.46 -17.36
CA VAL A 707 2.93 9.02 -18.71
C VAL A 707 1.74 8.31 -19.36
N LEU A 708 1.11 7.37 -18.63
CA LEU A 708 0.02 6.56 -19.16
C LEU A 708 -1.20 7.40 -19.55
N PHE A 709 -1.68 8.24 -18.63
CA PHE A 709 -2.89 9.01 -18.84
C PHE A 709 -2.63 10.38 -19.45
N GLY A 710 -1.49 11.00 -19.14
CA GLY A 710 -1.14 12.34 -19.59
C GLY A 710 -0.35 12.36 -20.90
N SER A 711 0.88 11.84 -20.91
CA SER A 711 1.75 11.86 -22.10
C SER A 711 1.18 11.07 -23.26
N LEU A 712 0.86 9.78 -23.08
CA LEU A 712 0.21 8.99 -24.14
C LEU A 712 -1.21 9.49 -24.41
N GLY A 713 -1.86 10.07 -23.39
CA GLY A 713 -3.23 10.54 -23.44
C GLY A 713 -4.23 9.39 -23.33
N ALA A 714 -5.24 9.56 -22.47
CA ALA A 714 -6.31 8.58 -22.27
C ALA A 714 -6.98 8.13 -23.59
N ARG A 715 -7.02 9.00 -24.60
CA ARG A 715 -7.60 8.70 -25.92
C ARG A 715 -6.85 7.61 -26.70
N LYS A 716 -5.53 7.46 -26.55
CA LYS A 716 -4.76 6.43 -27.26
C LYS A 716 -4.85 5.05 -26.62
N VAL A 717 -5.09 5.01 -25.31
CA VAL A 717 -5.14 3.76 -24.53
C VAL A 717 -6.57 3.21 -24.43
N PHE A 718 -7.56 4.09 -24.27
CA PHE A 718 -8.96 3.72 -24.02
C PHE A 718 -9.96 4.34 -25.02
N GLY A 719 -9.52 5.24 -25.92
CA GLY A 719 -10.42 5.91 -26.87
C GLY A 719 -10.86 5.01 -28.03
N ALA A 720 -11.60 5.57 -28.99
CA ALA A 720 -12.07 4.81 -30.15
C ALA A 720 -10.90 4.12 -30.89
N ASP A 721 -11.06 2.82 -31.18
CA ASP A 721 -10.08 1.93 -31.81
C ASP A 721 -8.81 1.63 -30.99
N ALA A 722 -8.78 1.98 -29.70
CA ALA A 722 -7.67 1.67 -28.80
C ALA A 722 -7.75 0.24 -28.20
N GLN A 723 -6.61 -0.27 -27.74
CA GLN A 723 -6.49 -1.63 -27.19
C GLN A 723 -7.44 -1.91 -26.03
N TYR A 724 -7.65 -0.95 -25.12
CA TYR A 724 -8.43 -1.15 -23.89
C TYR A 724 -9.81 -0.48 -23.90
N THR A 725 -10.33 -0.14 -25.09
CA THR A 725 -11.63 0.54 -25.26
C THR A 725 -12.78 -0.17 -24.54
N ALA A 726 -12.81 -1.51 -24.56
CA ALA A 726 -13.89 -2.29 -23.96
C ALA A 726 -14.01 -2.10 -22.44
N LEU A 727 -12.94 -1.67 -21.75
CA LEU A 727 -12.99 -1.39 -20.32
C LEU A 727 -13.92 -0.22 -20.00
N LEU A 728 -14.16 0.70 -20.94
CA LEU A 728 -15.12 1.80 -20.76
C LEU A 728 -16.57 1.30 -20.58
N ALA A 729 -16.89 0.07 -21.00
CA ALA A 729 -18.19 -0.55 -20.72
C ALA A 729 -18.43 -0.78 -19.22
N ALA A 730 -17.39 -0.71 -18.38
CA ALA A 730 -17.55 -0.76 -16.94
C ALA A 730 -18.31 0.46 -16.38
N PHE A 731 -18.25 1.64 -17.01
CA PHE A 731 -19.03 2.81 -16.58
C PHE A 731 -20.55 2.55 -16.59
N PRO A 732 -21.19 2.13 -17.70
CA PRO A 732 -22.62 1.82 -17.69
C PRO A 732 -22.97 0.63 -16.79
N VAL A 733 -22.09 -0.38 -16.66
CA VAL A 733 -22.30 -1.50 -15.72
C VAL A 733 -22.34 -0.99 -14.27
N GLY A 734 -21.37 -0.14 -13.91
CA GLY A 734 -21.31 0.52 -12.61
C GLY A 734 -22.53 1.39 -12.32
N LEU A 735 -23.04 2.10 -13.32
CA LEU A 735 -24.25 2.91 -13.19
C LEU A 735 -25.48 2.03 -12.93
N ALA A 736 -25.61 0.93 -13.68
CA ALA A 736 -26.75 0.02 -13.62
C ALA A 736 -26.78 -0.81 -12.33
N PHE A 737 -25.62 -1.16 -11.76
CA PHE A 737 -25.56 -2.10 -10.63
C PHE A 737 -26.32 -1.60 -9.37
N PRO A 738 -26.13 -0.36 -8.87
CA PRO A 738 -26.96 0.18 -7.78
C PRO A 738 -28.44 0.32 -8.14
N ILE A 739 -28.76 0.64 -9.40
CA ILE A 739 -30.14 0.77 -9.88
C ILE A 739 -30.85 -0.59 -9.79
N ILE A 740 -30.25 -1.63 -10.36
CA ILE A 740 -30.77 -3.00 -10.32
C ILE A 740 -30.91 -3.46 -8.87
N HIS A 741 -29.88 -3.23 -8.05
CA HIS A 741 -29.90 -3.58 -6.63
C HIS A 741 -31.05 -2.88 -5.89
N TYR A 742 -31.24 -1.57 -6.11
CA TYR A 742 -32.30 -0.79 -5.46
C TYR A 742 -33.70 -1.34 -5.79
N TYR A 743 -34.00 -1.59 -7.06
CA TYR A 743 -35.31 -2.12 -7.45
C TYR A 743 -35.51 -3.58 -7.02
N ALA A 744 -34.45 -4.40 -7.02
CA ALA A 744 -34.50 -5.79 -6.57
C ALA A 744 -34.75 -5.91 -5.05
N THR A 745 -34.23 -4.98 -4.26
CA THR A 745 -34.33 -5.01 -2.79
C THR A 745 -35.54 -4.28 -2.23
N ARG A 746 -36.17 -3.38 -2.99
CA ARG A 746 -37.29 -2.56 -2.52
C ARG A 746 -38.51 -3.34 -2.01
N ARG A 747 -38.74 -4.56 -2.52
CA ARG A 747 -39.86 -5.45 -2.11
C ARG A 747 -39.47 -6.51 -1.09
N LEU A 748 -38.19 -6.61 -0.75
CA LEU A 748 -37.69 -7.61 0.21
C LEU A 748 -37.76 -7.06 1.64
N PRO A 749 -37.97 -7.92 2.65
CA PRO A 749 -37.87 -7.50 4.03
C PRO A 749 -36.44 -7.03 4.32
N LYS A 750 -36.29 -5.95 5.12
CA LYS A 750 -35.00 -5.34 5.46
C LYS A 750 -34.05 -6.28 6.24
N THR A 751 -34.56 -7.42 6.72
CA THR A 751 -33.76 -8.48 7.36
C THR A 751 -33.12 -9.42 6.35
N HIS A 752 -33.56 -9.43 5.09
CA HIS A 752 -33.09 -10.32 4.04
C HIS A 752 -31.62 -10.04 3.68
N TRP A 753 -30.82 -11.09 3.44
CA TRP A 753 -29.38 -10.96 3.20
C TRP A 753 -29.02 -10.07 2.00
N LEU A 754 -29.81 -10.09 0.92
CA LEU A 754 -29.62 -9.21 -0.25
C LEU A 754 -29.67 -7.71 0.13
N THR A 755 -30.44 -7.32 1.14
CA THR A 755 -30.53 -5.91 1.56
C THR A 755 -29.28 -5.42 2.31
N LYS A 756 -28.37 -6.34 2.69
CA LYS A 756 -27.10 -6.06 3.36
C LYS A 756 -25.93 -5.94 2.40
N ILE A 757 -26.17 -6.14 1.10
CA ILE A 757 -25.18 -5.90 0.05
C ILE A 757 -25.05 -4.40 -0.16
N HIS A 758 -23.81 -3.93 -0.25
CA HIS A 758 -23.51 -2.55 -0.58
C HIS A 758 -22.85 -2.48 -1.96
N PRO A 759 -23.58 -2.08 -3.02
CA PRO A 759 -23.10 -2.12 -4.40
C PRO A 759 -21.75 -1.43 -4.63
N VAL A 760 -21.57 -0.21 -4.09
CA VAL A 760 -20.32 0.54 -4.24
C VAL A 760 -19.15 -0.13 -3.53
N VAL A 761 -19.34 -0.63 -2.31
CA VAL A 761 -18.29 -1.28 -1.51
C VAL A 761 -17.81 -2.58 -2.16
N ILE A 762 -18.71 -3.36 -2.78
CA ILE A 762 -18.31 -4.54 -3.58
C ILE A 762 -17.41 -4.11 -4.74
N LEU A 763 -17.83 -3.12 -5.53
CA LEU A 763 -17.02 -2.65 -6.64
C LEU A 763 -15.68 -2.05 -6.14
N SER A 764 -15.69 -1.40 -4.98
CA SER A 764 -14.49 -0.89 -4.32
C SER A 764 -13.53 -1.99 -3.88
N GLY A 765 -14.03 -3.14 -3.44
CA GLY A 765 -13.19 -4.30 -3.15
C GLY A 765 -12.48 -4.83 -4.39
N GLY A 766 -13.15 -4.80 -5.55
CA GLY A 766 -12.62 -5.32 -6.81
C GLY A 766 -11.45 -4.53 -7.40
N HIS A 767 -11.17 -3.32 -6.92
CA HIS A 767 -10.00 -2.53 -7.34
C HIS A 767 -8.79 -2.65 -6.40
N THR A 768 -8.83 -3.52 -5.39
CA THR A 768 -7.72 -3.72 -4.44
C THR A 768 -6.44 -4.32 -5.08
N TRP A 769 -6.48 -4.74 -6.35
CA TRP A 769 -5.39 -5.43 -7.03
C TRP A 769 -4.27 -4.47 -7.49
N SER A 770 -3.10 -5.01 -7.87
CA SER A 770 -2.00 -4.25 -8.50
C SER A 770 -1.42 -3.09 -7.64
N PRO A 771 -0.42 -3.32 -6.76
CA PRO A 771 0.38 -4.54 -6.54
C PRO A 771 -0.14 -5.45 -5.39
N TYR A 772 -1.20 -5.05 -4.69
CA TYR A 772 -1.77 -5.86 -3.61
C TYR A 772 -2.58 -7.03 -4.15
N ASN A 773 -3.07 -7.87 -3.24
CA ASN A 773 -3.78 -9.10 -3.57
C ASN A 773 -4.74 -9.50 -2.44
N LEU A 774 -5.42 -10.64 -2.61
CA LEU A 774 -6.41 -11.12 -1.64
C LEU A 774 -5.84 -11.31 -0.22
N GLY A 775 -4.54 -11.57 -0.10
CA GLY A 775 -3.84 -11.72 1.18
C GLY A 775 -3.83 -10.46 2.04
N TYR A 776 -4.10 -9.28 1.48
CA TYR A 776 -4.23 -8.01 2.20
C TYR A 776 -5.68 -7.67 2.59
N MET A 777 -6.65 -8.51 2.23
CA MET A 777 -8.07 -8.31 2.53
C MET A 777 -8.65 -9.47 3.34
N TRP A 778 -8.36 -10.72 2.95
CA TRP A 778 -8.86 -11.91 3.62
C TRP A 778 -8.57 -11.94 5.14
N PRO A 779 -7.38 -11.59 5.63
CA PRO A 779 -7.08 -11.65 7.06
C PRO A 779 -7.94 -10.74 7.94
N ALA A 780 -8.50 -9.65 7.38
CA ALA A 780 -9.39 -8.75 8.11
C ALA A 780 -10.77 -9.39 8.40
N VAL A 781 -11.20 -10.34 7.57
CA VAL A 781 -12.54 -10.94 7.65
C VAL A 781 -12.75 -11.68 8.96
N LEU A 782 -11.77 -12.48 9.40
CA LEU A 782 -11.88 -13.30 10.61
C LEU A 782 -11.97 -12.46 11.90
N PRO A 783 -11.05 -11.52 12.20
CA PRO A 783 -11.18 -10.63 13.34
C PRO A 783 -12.46 -9.79 13.29
N GLY A 784 -12.87 -9.34 12.09
CA GLY A 784 -14.10 -8.58 11.90
C GLY A 784 -15.35 -9.37 12.25
N TRP A 785 -15.41 -10.63 11.83
CA TRP A 785 -16.50 -11.54 12.19
C TRP A 785 -16.55 -11.80 13.71
N ILE A 786 -15.40 -12.06 14.32
CA ILE A 786 -15.31 -12.28 15.77
C ILE A 786 -15.78 -11.03 16.53
N SER A 787 -15.28 -9.84 16.17
CA SER A 787 -15.61 -8.59 16.86
C SER A 787 -17.08 -8.21 16.68
N TRP A 788 -17.55 -8.09 15.43
CA TRP A 788 -18.87 -7.52 15.12
C TRP A 788 -20.02 -8.53 15.17
N VAL A 789 -19.79 -9.79 14.80
CA VAL A 789 -20.87 -10.80 14.73
C VAL A 789 -20.97 -11.60 16.01
N VAL A 790 -19.83 -12.01 16.60
CA VAL A 790 -19.82 -12.85 17.80
C VAL A 790 -19.83 -12.02 19.08
N ILE A 791 -18.85 -11.12 19.25
CA ILE A 791 -18.66 -10.38 20.50
C ILE A 791 -19.71 -9.28 20.64
N ARG A 792 -19.87 -8.39 19.64
CA ARG A 792 -20.83 -7.27 19.73
C ARG A 792 -22.27 -7.74 19.97
N LYS A 793 -22.75 -8.76 19.26
CA LYS A 793 -24.13 -9.27 19.42
C LYS A 793 -24.39 -9.93 20.77
N ARG A 794 -23.38 -10.59 21.36
CA ARG A 794 -23.54 -11.34 22.63
C ARG A 794 -23.15 -10.52 23.87
N TYR A 795 -22.18 -9.62 23.74
CA TYR A 795 -21.53 -8.88 24.82
C TYR A 795 -21.28 -7.41 24.43
N LEU A 796 -22.34 -6.68 24.09
CA LEU A 796 -22.26 -5.29 23.63
C LEU A 796 -21.55 -4.35 24.64
N GLY A 797 -21.78 -4.54 25.95
CA GLY A 797 -21.10 -3.76 27.00
C GLY A 797 -19.58 -3.99 27.04
N PHE A 798 -19.13 -5.23 26.80
CA PHE A 798 -17.70 -5.53 26.68
C PHE A 798 -17.11 -4.95 25.40
N TRP A 799 -17.82 -5.13 24.27
CA TRP A 799 -17.40 -4.63 22.97
C TRP A 799 -17.24 -3.10 22.98
N SER A 800 -18.26 -2.37 23.44
CA SER A 800 -18.24 -0.91 23.55
C SER A 800 -17.12 -0.38 24.46
N LYS A 801 -16.80 -1.12 25.53
CA LYS A 801 -15.75 -0.73 26.47
C LYS A 801 -14.32 -0.93 25.94
N TYR A 802 -14.06 -2.02 25.21
CA TYR A 802 -12.69 -2.45 24.88
C TYR A 802 -12.35 -2.49 23.39
N ASN A 803 -13.31 -2.66 22.47
CA ASN A 803 -13.01 -2.89 21.05
C ASN A 803 -12.26 -1.71 20.41
N TYR A 804 -12.79 -0.50 20.54
CA TYR A 804 -12.15 0.70 20.00
C TYR A 804 -10.83 1.03 20.70
N VAL A 805 -10.73 0.72 22.01
CA VAL A 805 -9.49 0.88 22.78
C VAL A 805 -8.42 -0.11 22.31
N LEU A 806 -8.79 -1.33 21.95
CA LEU A 806 -7.89 -2.36 21.42
C LEU A 806 -7.29 -1.93 20.07
N SER A 807 -8.14 -1.49 19.14
CA SER A 807 -7.70 -0.94 17.84
C SER A 807 -6.72 0.22 18.05
N ALA A 808 -7.11 1.23 18.85
CA ALA A 808 -6.24 2.37 19.14
C ALA A 808 -4.90 1.97 19.78
N ALA A 809 -4.91 1.01 20.73
CA ALA A 809 -3.71 0.53 21.40
C ALA A 809 -2.76 -0.22 20.45
N TRP A 810 -3.31 -1.09 19.59
CA TRP A 810 -2.51 -1.86 18.65
C TRP A 810 -1.93 -0.98 17.54
N SER A 811 -2.71 -0.09 16.94
CA SER A 811 -2.20 0.86 15.94
C SER A 811 -1.09 1.76 16.51
N THR A 812 -1.25 2.22 17.76
CA THR A 812 -0.22 3.03 18.44
C THR A 812 1.02 2.19 18.78
N GLY A 813 0.83 0.94 19.23
CA GLY A 813 1.91 -0.01 19.53
C GLY A 813 2.78 -0.32 18.31
N ILE A 814 2.14 -0.62 17.18
CA ILE A 814 2.81 -0.86 15.89
C ILE A 814 3.56 0.38 15.44
N ALA A 815 2.93 1.55 15.46
CA ALA A 815 3.57 2.79 15.01
C ALA A 815 4.83 3.14 15.83
N ILE A 816 4.76 3.03 17.17
CA ILE A 816 5.92 3.32 18.02
C ILE A 816 6.99 2.22 17.88
N ALA A 817 6.61 0.94 17.80
CA ALA A 817 7.56 -0.15 17.57
C ALA A 817 8.28 0.01 16.23
N ALA A 818 7.57 0.33 15.15
CA ALA A 818 8.15 0.57 13.83
C ALA A 818 9.19 1.70 13.86
N VAL A 819 8.89 2.82 14.52
CA VAL A 819 9.82 3.95 14.69
C VAL A 819 11.06 3.51 15.48
N VAL A 820 10.90 2.76 16.56
CA VAL A 820 12.03 2.28 17.38
C VAL A 820 12.88 1.27 16.62
N ILE A 821 12.27 0.25 15.99
CA ILE A 821 12.97 -0.74 15.16
C ILE A 821 13.77 -0.03 14.08
N PHE A 822 13.16 0.96 13.42
CA PHE A 822 13.85 1.70 12.38
C PHE A 822 15.08 2.46 12.90
N PHE A 823 14.91 3.36 13.88
CA PHE A 823 16.00 4.23 14.34
C PHE A 823 17.05 3.49 15.17
N ALA A 824 16.63 2.53 16.00
CA ALA A 824 17.55 1.82 16.89
C ALA A 824 18.26 0.63 16.21
N VAL A 825 17.68 0.05 15.16
CA VAL A 825 18.15 -1.21 14.58
C VAL A 825 18.46 -1.08 13.09
N SER A 826 17.43 -0.86 12.25
CA SER A 826 17.60 -0.87 10.79
C SER A 826 18.48 0.27 10.26
N TYR A 827 18.43 1.45 10.90
CA TYR A 827 19.24 2.61 10.51
C TYR A 827 20.74 2.38 10.75
N HIS A 828 21.08 1.62 11.79
CA HIS A 828 22.47 1.26 12.11
C HIS A 828 22.96 0.01 11.35
N GLY A 829 22.15 -0.53 10.44
CA GLY A 829 22.50 -1.73 9.64
C GLY A 829 22.56 -3.01 10.46
N ALA A 830 21.95 -3.03 11.65
CA ALA A 830 21.84 -4.24 12.45
C ALA A 830 20.70 -5.09 11.88
N ASP A 831 21.03 -6.10 11.06
CA ASP A 831 20.06 -7.07 10.54
C ASP A 831 20.30 -8.44 11.19
N ILE A 832 19.23 -9.06 11.69
CA ILE A 832 19.29 -10.42 12.22
C ILE A 832 19.30 -11.39 11.03
N ASN A 833 20.49 -11.78 10.59
CA ASN A 833 20.67 -12.75 9.51
C ASN A 833 20.53 -14.17 10.05
N TRP A 834 19.32 -14.71 10.01
CA TRP A 834 19.03 -16.12 10.30
C TRP A 834 17.88 -16.61 9.41
N ILE A 835 17.58 -17.91 9.49
CA ILE A 835 16.73 -18.58 8.52
C ILE A 835 15.33 -17.94 8.40
N GLY A 836 14.71 -17.51 9.50
CA GLY A 836 13.38 -16.87 9.50
C GLY A 836 13.31 -15.47 8.88
N ASN A 837 14.45 -14.85 8.60
CA ASN A 837 14.57 -13.55 7.93
C ASN A 837 15.10 -13.64 6.50
N ASN A 838 15.44 -14.85 6.03
CA ASN A 838 15.98 -15.05 4.70
C ASN A 838 14.85 -15.41 3.73
N PRO A 839 14.58 -14.62 2.67
CA PRO A 839 13.45 -14.80 1.76
C PRO A 839 13.36 -16.19 1.13
N ASP A 840 14.51 -16.84 0.96
CA ASP A 840 14.62 -18.15 0.30
C ASP A 840 14.68 -19.32 1.29
N LYS A 841 14.88 -19.07 2.60
CA LYS A 841 15.10 -20.13 3.62
C LYS A 841 14.08 -20.14 4.76
N GLY A 842 13.46 -19.01 5.11
CA GLY A 842 12.54 -18.91 6.27
C GLY A 842 11.23 -19.68 6.11
N SER A 843 10.84 -19.87 4.86
CA SER A 843 9.70 -20.67 4.42
C SER A 843 9.85 -22.18 4.72
N SER A 844 11.08 -22.69 4.82
CA SER A 844 11.34 -24.11 5.10
C SER A 844 11.14 -24.50 6.58
N LEU A 845 11.26 -23.54 7.51
CA LEU A 845 11.26 -23.80 8.95
C LEU A 845 9.86 -24.01 9.54
N LEU A 846 8.85 -23.30 9.03
CA LEU A 846 7.45 -23.52 9.43
C LEU A 846 6.96 -24.90 8.93
N PHE A 847 7.48 -25.39 7.81
CA PHE A 847 7.20 -26.74 7.32
C PHE A 847 7.89 -27.82 8.18
N THR A 848 9.15 -27.61 8.58
CA THR A 848 9.86 -28.55 9.48
C THR A 848 9.33 -28.55 10.91
N ALA A 849 8.80 -27.42 11.40
CA ALA A 849 8.16 -27.33 12.71
C ALA A 849 6.75 -27.98 12.74
N SER A 850 6.06 -28.03 11.59
CA SER A 850 4.71 -28.61 11.48
C SER A 850 4.70 -30.10 11.12
N ILE A 851 5.76 -30.59 10.47
CA ILE A 851 5.94 -32.00 10.05
C ILE A 851 7.19 -32.58 10.72
N GLY A 852 7.32 -32.34 12.02
CA GLY A 852 8.26 -33.09 12.85
C GLY A 852 7.72 -34.51 13.09
N ILE A 853 7.62 -35.34 12.06
CA ILE A 853 7.48 -36.82 12.04
C ILE A 853 7.36 -37.22 10.55
N TYR A 854 8.31 -38.04 10.07
CA TYR A 854 8.51 -38.60 8.72
C TYR A 854 9.45 -37.89 7.73
N GLN A 855 10.41 -38.70 7.25
CA GLN A 855 11.37 -38.50 6.16
C GLN A 855 12.59 -37.61 6.43
N LYS A 856 13.44 -38.14 7.32
CA LYS A 856 14.87 -37.83 7.38
C LYS A 856 15.64 -38.95 6.68
N SER A 857 15.88 -38.88 5.37
CA SER A 857 16.92 -39.73 4.74
C SER A 857 17.46 -39.38 3.35
N GLN A 858 16.90 -38.45 2.54
CA GLN A 858 17.48 -38.25 1.19
C GLN A 858 17.64 -36.80 0.66
N LEU A 859 17.22 -35.76 1.39
CA LEU A 859 17.34 -34.36 0.91
C LEU A 859 18.54 -33.56 1.49
N SER A 860 19.46 -34.19 2.21
CA SER A 860 20.49 -33.46 2.99
C SER A 860 21.76 -33.08 2.25
N LEU A 861 21.95 -33.44 0.98
CA LEU A 861 23.22 -33.21 0.26
C LEU A 861 23.28 -31.90 -0.55
N LEU A 862 22.14 -31.25 -0.83
CA LEU A 862 22.10 -29.96 -1.57
C LEU A 862 21.89 -28.73 -0.67
N ASN A 863 21.66 -28.92 0.64
CA ASN A 863 21.29 -27.86 1.61
C ASN A 863 22.49 -27.17 2.30
N THR A 864 23.73 -27.44 1.90
CA THR A 864 24.96 -27.01 2.59
C THR A 864 25.76 -25.92 1.89
N ALA A 865 25.28 -25.35 0.77
CA ALA A 865 25.92 -24.19 0.17
C ALA A 865 25.69 -22.94 1.04
N THR A 866 26.75 -22.51 1.73
CA THR A 866 26.80 -21.21 2.42
C THR A 866 27.38 -20.19 1.44
N SER A 867 26.55 -19.25 0.95
CA SER A 867 27.02 -18.17 0.08
C SER A 867 27.62 -17.03 0.92
N ARG A 868 28.85 -16.64 0.62
CA ARG A 868 29.49 -15.41 1.09
C ARG A 868 29.85 -14.56 -0.12
N LEU A 869 29.46 -13.29 -0.12
CA LEU A 869 29.73 -12.37 -1.22
C LEU A 869 30.97 -11.53 -0.86
N GLN A 870 32.11 -11.86 -1.46
CA GLN A 870 33.41 -11.22 -1.19
C GLN A 870 34.08 -10.89 -2.52
N SER A 871 34.65 -9.69 -2.65
CA SER A 871 35.18 -9.20 -3.92
C SER A 871 36.66 -9.54 -4.08
N VAL A 872 36.97 -10.42 -5.05
CA VAL A 872 38.34 -10.79 -5.42
C VAL A 872 39.15 -9.60 -5.94
N ARG A 873 38.48 -8.62 -6.58
CA ARG A 873 39.12 -7.38 -7.08
C ARG A 873 39.72 -6.54 -5.94
N THR A 874 38.97 -6.37 -4.86
CA THR A 874 39.41 -5.54 -3.72
C THR A 874 40.29 -6.32 -2.73
N GLY A 875 40.15 -7.65 -2.66
CA GLY A 875 40.85 -8.46 -1.67
C GLY A 875 40.27 -8.36 -0.26
N VAL A 876 39.40 -7.38 0.02
CA VAL A 876 38.89 -7.09 1.36
C VAL A 876 37.89 -8.15 1.78
N GLY A 877 38.22 -8.85 2.87
CA GLY A 877 37.36 -9.84 3.50
C GLY A 877 37.39 -11.23 2.87
N LEU A 878 38.25 -11.49 1.87
CA LEU A 878 38.45 -12.85 1.32
C LEU A 878 38.96 -13.80 2.42
N ASP A 879 38.13 -14.76 2.79
CA ASP A 879 38.40 -15.72 3.86
C ASP A 879 38.08 -17.14 3.42
N PHE A 880 39.12 -17.97 3.25
CA PHE A 880 39.01 -19.38 2.87
C PHE A 880 39.23 -20.34 4.05
N SER A 881 39.31 -19.85 5.30
CA SER A 881 39.71 -20.65 6.47
C SER A 881 38.74 -21.78 6.85
N ARG A 882 37.58 -21.87 6.19
CA ARG A 882 36.54 -22.89 6.41
C ARG A 882 36.41 -23.85 5.24
N SER A 883 37.32 -23.78 4.27
CA SER A 883 37.32 -24.62 3.08
C SER A 883 38.51 -25.57 3.09
N ASP A 884 38.28 -26.80 2.65
CA ASP A 884 39.34 -27.80 2.42
C ASP A 884 39.92 -27.70 0.99
N ALA A 885 39.12 -27.21 0.05
CA ALA A 885 39.50 -26.98 -1.34
C ALA A 885 38.84 -25.70 -1.89
N VAL A 886 39.48 -25.05 -2.88
CA VAL A 886 38.96 -23.84 -3.53
C VAL A 886 38.95 -24.03 -5.05
N LEU A 887 37.83 -23.68 -5.70
CA LEU A 887 37.72 -23.54 -7.14
C LEU A 887 37.91 -22.06 -7.51
N TYR A 888 38.94 -21.75 -8.29
CA TYR A 888 39.18 -20.41 -8.81
C TYR A 888 38.89 -20.35 -10.31
N VAL A 889 37.99 -19.46 -10.69
CA VAL A 889 37.67 -19.15 -12.10
C VAL A 889 38.12 -17.72 -12.37
N PRO A 890 39.22 -17.52 -13.12
CA PRO A 890 39.64 -16.20 -13.55
C PRO A 890 38.56 -15.58 -14.45
N THR A 891 37.94 -14.48 -14.00
CA THR A 891 36.86 -13.81 -14.73
C THR A 891 37.37 -12.50 -15.32
N PRO A 892 37.11 -12.21 -16.61
CA PRO A 892 37.52 -10.94 -17.21
C PRO A 892 36.68 -9.78 -16.68
N THR A 893 37.22 -8.56 -16.75
CA THR A 893 36.47 -7.32 -16.47
C THR A 893 35.95 -6.66 -17.73
N ASN A 894 34.75 -6.07 -17.64
CA ASN A 894 34.11 -5.37 -18.75
C ASN A 894 34.24 -3.83 -18.69
N ASP A 895 35.12 -3.29 -17.83
CA ASP A 895 35.30 -1.85 -17.59
C ASP A 895 36.52 -1.23 -18.30
N GLY A 896 37.16 -1.95 -19.23
CA GLY A 896 38.33 -1.48 -19.97
C GLY A 896 39.66 -1.59 -19.22
N THR A 897 39.68 -2.18 -18.02
CA THR A 897 40.92 -2.51 -17.31
C THR A 897 41.76 -3.50 -18.12
N ASP A 898 43.09 -3.32 -18.16
CA ASP A 898 43.99 -4.31 -18.77
C ASP A 898 43.83 -5.66 -18.06
N GLN A 899 43.51 -6.70 -18.83
CA GLN A 899 43.23 -8.03 -18.28
C GLN A 899 44.46 -8.64 -17.60
N GLY A 900 45.67 -8.25 -18.00
CA GLY A 900 46.90 -8.68 -17.36
C GLY A 900 47.11 -8.04 -15.99
N GLU A 901 46.93 -6.72 -15.88
CA GLU A 901 46.96 -6.01 -14.59
C GLU A 901 45.87 -6.53 -13.64
N PHE A 902 44.66 -6.74 -14.17
CA PHE A 902 43.55 -7.29 -13.40
C PHE A 902 43.85 -8.71 -12.89
N ALA A 903 44.46 -9.56 -13.72
CA ALA A 903 44.88 -10.90 -13.33
C ALA A 903 45.95 -10.88 -12.22
N VAL A 904 46.94 -9.98 -12.31
CA VAL A 904 47.95 -9.83 -11.25
C VAL A 904 47.29 -9.45 -9.92
N GLN A 905 46.37 -8.47 -9.96
CA GLN A 905 45.70 -7.99 -8.75
C GLN A 905 44.84 -9.08 -8.11
N THR A 906 43.97 -9.72 -8.89
CA THR A 906 43.05 -10.75 -8.40
C THR A 906 43.76 -12.02 -7.95
N ALA A 907 44.72 -12.51 -8.72
CA ALA A 907 45.48 -13.71 -8.35
C ALA A 907 46.33 -13.48 -7.09
N ARG A 908 46.89 -12.28 -6.87
CA ARG A 908 47.59 -11.95 -5.61
C ARG A 908 46.65 -11.90 -4.42
N ASN A 909 45.47 -11.32 -4.58
CA ASN A 909 44.46 -11.28 -3.52
C ASN A 909 44.03 -12.70 -3.11
N VAL A 910 43.78 -13.57 -4.10
CA VAL A 910 43.46 -14.99 -3.86
C VAL A 910 44.63 -15.71 -3.20
N LYS A 911 45.86 -15.53 -3.70
CA LYS A 911 47.07 -16.13 -3.10
C LYS A 911 47.22 -15.76 -1.63
N ASN A 912 47.13 -14.47 -1.30
CA ASN A 912 47.23 -14.00 0.09
C ASN A 912 46.15 -14.61 0.99
N ALA A 913 44.92 -14.75 0.49
CA ALA A 913 43.82 -15.35 1.24
C ALA A 913 44.01 -16.87 1.43
N LEU A 914 44.55 -17.57 0.43
CA LEU A 914 44.87 -19.00 0.50
C LEU A 914 46.03 -19.27 1.47
N GLU A 915 47.10 -18.47 1.40
CA GLU A 915 48.24 -18.57 2.33
C GLU A 915 47.83 -18.28 3.79
N SER A 916 46.79 -17.45 3.99
CA SER A 916 46.20 -17.17 5.30
C SER A 916 45.22 -18.27 5.78
N ALA A 917 44.89 -19.25 4.93
CA ALA A 917 43.90 -20.28 5.18
C ALA A 917 44.52 -21.69 5.13
N PRO A 918 45.22 -22.14 6.19
CA PRO A 918 45.91 -23.43 6.21
C PRO A 918 44.96 -24.64 6.12
N SER A 919 43.65 -24.44 6.23
CA SER A 919 42.64 -25.47 5.98
C SER A 919 42.58 -25.89 4.51
N VAL A 920 42.90 -24.98 3.58
CA VAL A 920 42.81 -25.24 2.14
C VAL A 920 44.01 -26.07 1.69
N LYS A 921 43.76 -27.32 1.35
CA LYS A 921 44.79 -28.25 0.86
C LYS A 921 44.89 -28.25 -0.65
N ARG A 922 43.79 -27.95 -1.34
CA ARG A 922 43.68 -28.02 -2.80
C ARG A 922 43.16 -26.72 -3.42
N LEU A 923 43.80 -26.29 -4.50
CA LEU A 923 43.27 -25.25 -5.38
C LEU A 923 43.06 -25.85 -6.78
N LEU A 924 41.84 -25.77 -7.29
CA LEU A 924 41.55 -26.07 -8.69
C LEU A 924 41.36 -24.76 -9.45
N LEU A 925 42.16 -24.55 -10.50
CA LEU A 925 42.04 -23.42 -11.42
C LEU A 925 41.34 -23.88 -12.69
N LEU A 926 40.23 -23.22 -13.03
CA LEU A 926 39.64 -23.32 -14.36
C LEU A 926 40.33 -22.31 -15.27
N SER A 927 41.37 -22.76 -15.95
CA SER A 927 42.19 -21.95 -16.86
C SER A 927 41.67 -22.08 -18.30
N SER A 928 42.56 -22.01 -19.28
CA SER A 928 42.22 -22.18 -20.70
C SER A 928 43.37 -22.84 -21.47
N MET A 929 43.06 -23.54 -22.56
CA MET A 929 44.09 -23.90 -23.55
C MET A 929 44.82 -22.63 -24.02
N GLY A 930 46.13 -22.74 -24.29
CA GLY A 930 46.94 -21.58 -24.65
C GLY A 930 47.47 -20.77 -23.46
N SER A 931 46.97 -20.97 -22.23
CA SER A 931 47.49 -20.27 -21.03
C SER A 931 48.97 -20.55 -20.73
N ARG A 932 49.59 -21.56 -21.37
CA ARG A 932 51.00 -21.91 -21.17
C ARG A 932 51.98 -20.96 -21.87
N TYR A 933 51.56 -20.28 -22.94
CA TYR A 933 52.45 -19.40 -23.69
C TYR A 933 52.48 -18.01 -23.03
N ASP A 934 53.60 -17.32 -23.11
CA ASP A 934 53.76 -15.92 -22.67
C ASP A 934 54.03 -14.96 -23.84
N HIS A 935 54.17 -15.50 -25.05
CA HIS A 935 54.38 -14.80 -26.31
C HIS A 935 53.53 -15.44 -27.41
N GLY A 936 53.16 -14.66 -28.42
CA GLY A 936 52.30 -15.13 -29.52
C GLY A 936 50.81 -15.26 -29.15
N ILE A 937 50.41 -14.79 -27.96
CA ILE A 937 49.02 -14.68 -27.53
C ILE A 937 48.67 -13.19 -27.37
N PRO A 938 47.47 -12.73 -27.80
CA PRO A 938 47.05 -11.33 -27.60
C PRO A 938 46.94 -10.93 -26.11
N PRO A 939 46.99 -9.62 -25.80
CA PRO A 939 46.42 -9.12 -24.56
C PRO A 939 44.94 -9.53 -24.49
N GLY A 940 44.47 -10.04 -23.35
CA GLY A 940 43.11 -10.54 -23.19
C GLY A 940 42.96 -11.74 -22.24
N ILE A 941 41.89 -12.50 -22.40
CA ILE A 941 41.49 -13.62 -21.51
C ILE A 941 42.60 -14.67 -21.36
N LEU A 942 43.30 -15.01 -22.45
CA LEU A 942 44.38 -15.99 -22.40
C LEU A 942 45.57 -15.51 -21.57
N ARG A 943 45.91 -14.21 -21.65
CA ARG A 943 46.95 -13.60 -20.83
C ARG A 943 46.54 -13.54 -19.35
N LEU A 944 45.26 -13.29 -19.08
CA LEU A 944 44.70 -13.33 -17.73
C LEU A 944 44.81 -14.72 -17.10
N ASN A 945 44.52 -15.77 -17.88
CA ASN A 945 44.72 -17.16 -17.45
C ASN A 945 46.20 -17.50 -17.25
N HIS A 946 47.09 -17.11 -18.17
CA HIS A 946 48.54 -17.33 -18.02
C HIS A 946 49.10 -16.74 -16.71
N ILE A 947 48.74 -15.49 -16.43
CA ILE A 947 49.20 -14.79 -15.23
C ILE A 947 48.64 -15.43 -13.97
N SER A 948 47.34 -15.78 -13.98
CA SER A 948 46.70 -16.47 -12.85
C SER A 948 47.37 -17.81 -12.56
N ASP A 949 47.59 -18.63 -13.59
CA ASP A 949 48.29 -19.92 -13.50
C ASP A 949 49.69 -19.74 -12.89
N LYS A 950 50.46 -18.77 -13.36
CA LYS A 950 51.83 -18.56 -12.86
C LYS A 950 51.90 -18.07 -11.41
N ILE A 951 50.92 -17.26 -10.97
CA ILE A 951 50.90 -16.71 -9.61
C ILE A 951 50.42 -17.77 -8.59
N LEU A 952 49.46 -18.61 -8.98
CA LEU A 952 48.77 -19.53 -8.08
C LEU A 952 49.27 -20.98 -8.13
N LYS A 953 50.19 -21.32 -9.04
CA LYS A 953 50.71 -22.70 -9.20
C LYS A 953 51.32 -23.34 -7.94
N ASP A 954 51.70 -22.53 -6.94
CA ASP A 954 52.43 -22.93 -5.75
C ASP A 954 51.82 -22.39 -4.44
N CYS A 955 50.56 -21.94 -4.47
CA CYS A 955 49.96 -21.24 -3.31
C CYS A 955 49.40 -22.16 -2.23
N VAL A 956 49.15 -23.44 -2.54
CA VAL A 956 48.66 -24.46 -1.59
C VAL A 956 49.34 -25.80 -1.88
N LEU A 957 49.12 -26.80 -1.03
CA LEU A 957 49.76 -28.12 -1.13
C LEU A 957 49.57 -28.77 -2.50
N GLU A 958 48.33 -28.78 -2.99
CA GLU A 958 47.96 -29.37 -4.28
C GLU A 958 47.28 -28.34 -5.17
N VAL A 959 47.85 -28.09 -6.35
CA VAL A 959 47.24 -27.21 -7.35
C VAL A 959 46.91 -28.00 -8.60
N VAL A 960 45.65 -27.94 -9.04
CA VAL A 960 45.16 -28.59 -10.27
C VAL A 960 44.75 -27.51 -11.25
N ILE A 961 45.29 -27.53 -12.46
CA ILE A 961 44.99 -26.54 -13.51
C ILE A 961 44.32 -27.25 -14.68
N VAL A 962 43.04 -26.95 -14.86
CA VAL A 962 42.20 -27.51 -15.92
C VAL A 962 42.26 -26.60 -17.14
N LYS A 963 42.58 -27.16 -18.31
CA LYS A 963 42.67 -26.43 -19.58
C LYS A 963 41.60 -26.91 -20.55
N PRO A 964 40.38 -26.35 -20.48
CA PRO A 964 39.29 -26.80 -21.33
C PRO A 964 39.45 -26.33 -22.79
N GLY A 965 38.88 -27.13 -23.68
CA GLY A 965 38.61 -26.82 -25.08
C GLY A 965 37.70 -25.61 -25.27
N TYR A 966 37.45 -25.24 -26.52
CA TYR A 966 36.47 -24.20 -26.86
C TYR A 966 35.07 -24.63 -26.40
N PHE A 967 34.31 -23.75 -25.73
CA PHE A 967 32.99 -24.16 -25.25
C PHE A 967 32.00 -24.33 -26.40
N GLN A 968 31.31 -25.47 -26.43
CA GLN A 968 30.30 -25.77 -27.45
C GLN A 968 29.21 -24.69 -27.48
N GLU A 969 28.85 -24.16 -26.31
CA GLU A 969 27.82 -23.13 -26.08
C GLU A 969 28.19 -21.74 -26.62
N ASN A 970 29.46 -21.49 -26.97
CA ASN A 970 29.85 -20.24 -27.62
C ASN A 970 29.20 -20.07 -29.01
N TRP A 971 28.64 -21.14 -29.57
CA TRP A 971 27.86 -21.11 -30.81
C TRP A 971 26.39 -20.71 -30.62
N THR A 972 25.95 -20.35 -29.41
CA THR A 972 24.55 -19.91 -29.17
C THR A 972 24.06 -18.77 -30.07
N HIS A 973 24.96 -17.86 -30.46
CA HIS A 973 24.66 -16.75 -31.39
C HIS A 973 24.10 -17.22 -32.75
N VAL A 974 24.36 -18.46 -33.17
CA VAL A 974 23.84 -18.99 -34.44
C VAL A 974 22.32 -19.12 -34.44
N PHE A 975 21.69 -19.24 -33.26
CA PHE A 975 20.22 -19.35 -33.17
C PHE A 975 19.51 -18.05 -33.54
N GLU A 976 20.19 -16.91 -33.46
CA GLU A 976 19.69 -15.62 -33.96
C GLU A 976 19.83 -15.55 -35.49
N THR A 977 20.96 -16.01 -36.04
CA THR A 977 21.25 -15.85 -37.47
C THR A 977 20.47 -16.83 -38.37
N ILE A 978 20.05 -17.98 -37.83
CA ILE A 978 19.16 -18.92 -38.55
C ILE A 978 17.69 -18.46 -38.63
N GLN A 979 17.35 -17.32 -38.01
CA GLN A 979 16.05 -16.68 -38.19
C GLN A 979 15.97 -15.88 -39.50
N ALA A 980 17.11 -15.53 -40.10
CA ALA A 980 17.16 -14.84 -41.38
C ALA A 980 16.63 -15.71 -42.55
N GLU A 981 16.17 -15.07 -43.63
CA GLU A 981 15.79 -15.74 -44.88
C GLU A 981 16.70 -15.28 -46.04
N PRO A 982 17.58 -16.15 -46.59
CA PRO A 982 17.81 -17.55 -46.21
C PRO A 982 18.54 -17.68 -44.85
N PRO A 983 18.38 -18.81 -44.12
CA PRO A 983 19.10 -19.04 -42.85
C PRO A 983 20.62 -19.11 -43.05
N VAL A 984 21.37 -18.38 -42.21
CA VAL A 984 22.84 -18.31 -42.31
C VAL A 984 23.49 -18.57 -40.95
N ILE A 985 24.67 -19.18 -40.96
CA ILE A 985 25.58 -19.30 -39.83
C ILE A 985 26.93 -18.72 -40.23
N TYR A 986 27.49 -17.85 -39.40
CA TYR A 986 28.83 -17.29 -39.60
C TYR A 986 29.84 -18.07 -38.77
N SER A 987 30.95 -18.49 -39.38
CA SER A 987 32.03 -19.22 -38.69
C SER A 987 33.32 -18.42 -38.73
N VAL A 988 33.92 -18.24 -37.55
CA VAL A 988 35.29 -17.72 -37.40
C VAL A 988 36.36 -18.82 -37.47
N ILE A 989 35.95 -20.09 -37.55
CA ILE A 989 36.86 -21.23 -37.74
C ILE A 989 37.12 -21.38 -39.24
N THR A 990 38.33 -21.01 -39.67
CA THR A 990 38.76 -21.06 -41.07
C THR A 990 40.11 -21.78 -41.23
N PRO A 991 40.27 -22.67 -42.23
CA PRO A 991 39.26 -23.14 -43.18
C PRO A 991 38.19 -24.02 -42.50
N GLU A 992 37.04 -24.21 -43.14
CA GLU A 992 35.84 -24.87 -42.55
C GLU A 992 36.08 -26.29 -42.03
N HIS A 993 37.08 -27.00 -42.56
CA HIS A 993 37.49 -28.34 -42.14
C HIS A 993 38.50 -28.36 -40.99
N HIS A 994 38.94 -27.20 -40.50
CA HIS A 994 39.87 -27.12 -39.38
C HIS A 994 39.18 -27.64 -38.12
N GLN A 995 39.82 -28.62 -37.48
CA GLN A 995 39.30 -29.26 -36.28
C GLN A 995 39.82 -28.54 -35.04
N ILE A 996 38.89 -28.14 -34.17
CA ILE A 996 39.23 -27.61 -32.84
C ILE A 996 38.58 -28.49 -31.76
N PRO A 997 39.26 -28.71 -30.61
CA PRO A 997 38.64 -29.38 -29.48
C PRO A 997 37.56 -28.47 -28.90
N MET A 998 36.32 -28.95 -28.89
CA MET A 998 35.20 -28.28 -28.21
C MET A 998 34.68 -29.14 -27.07
N VAL A 999 34.27 -28.53 -25.96
CA VAL A 999 33.74 -29.22 -24.77
C VAL A 999 32.48 -28.53 -24.26
N SER A 1000 31.52 -29.29 -23.75
CA SER A 1000 30.31 -28.76 -23.10
C SER A 1000 30.63 -28.19 -21.72
N ILE A 1001 29.94 -27.12 -21.31
CA ILE A 1001 30.01 -26.58 -19.94
C ILE A 1001 29.60 -27.63 -18.90
N VAL A 1002 28.70 -28.56 -19.26
CA VAL A 1002 28.31 -29.67 -18.37
C VAL A 1002 29.50 -30.58 -18.08
N ASP A 1003 30.24 -30.97 -19.12
CA ASP A 1003 31.46 -31.78 -18.98
C ASP A 1003 32.56 -31.03 -18.21
N VAL A 1004 32.68 -29.72 -18.40
CA VAL A 1004 33.60 -28.86 -17.62
C VAL A 1004 33.23 -28.87 -16.14
N GLY A 1005 31.95 -28.72 -15.82
CA GLY A 1005 31.44 -28.77 -14.44
C GLY A 1005 31.68 -30.13 -13.78
N GLU A 1006 31.37 -31.23 -14.49
CA GLU A 1006 31.59 -32.59 -14.01
C GLU A 1006 33.08 -32.86 -13.77
N SER A 1007 33.95 -32.46 -14.71
CA SER A 1007 35.39 -32.60 -14.58
C SER A 1007 35.95 -31.82 -13.39
N CYS A 1008 35.54 -30.56 -13.21
CA CYS A 1008 35.97 -29.74 -12.07
C CYS A 1008 35.51 -30.33 -10.73
N ALA A 1009 34.27 -30.83 -10.66
CA ALA A 1009 33.74 -31.47 -9.46
C ALA A 1009 34.51 -32.76 -9.13
N ASN A 1010 34.76 -33.60 -10.13
CA ASN A 1010 35.53 -34.84 -9.96
C ASN A 1010 36.96 -34.55 -9.51
N ALA A 1011 37.62 -33.54 -10.10
CA ALA A 1011 38.97 -33.15 -9.70
C ALA A 1011 39.04 -32.51 -8.30
N LEU A 1012 38.00 -31.77 -7.87
CA LEU A 1012 37.90 -31.27 -6.50
C LEU A 1012 37.70 -32.40 -5.48
N LEU A 1013 37.05 -33.51 -5.87
CA LEU A 1013 36.74 -34.64 -5.01
C LEU A 1013 37.76 -35.80 -5.08
N ALA A 1014 38.68 -35.78 -6.06
CA ALA A 1014 39.67 -36.82 -6.25
C ALA A 1014 40.67 -36.94 -5.08
N GLU A 1015 41.35 -38.08 -4.97
CA GLU A 1015 42.47 -38.19 -4.03
C GLU A 1015 43.64 -37.27 -4.43
N PRO A 1016 44.45 -36.78 -3.49
CA PRO A 1016 45.56 -35.88 -3.80
C PRO A 1016 46.58 -36.50 -4.76
N ASN A 1017 46.89 -35.79 -5.83
CA ASN A 1017 47.93 -36.19 -6.78
C ASN A 1017 49.33 -35.96 -6.19
N GLU A 1018 50.27 -36.86 -6.49
CA GLU A 1018 51.68 -36.70 -6.06
C GLU A 1018 52.41 -35.55 -6.77
N VAL A 1019 51.86 -35.07 -7.89
CA VAL A 1019 52.45 -34.00 -8.73
C VAL A 1019 51.65 -32.72 -8.57
N SER A 1020 52.31 -31.64 -8.12
CA SER A 1020 51.73 -30.30 -7.97
C SER A 1020 52.66 -29.23 -8.58
N PRO A 1021 52.17 -28.35 -9.49
CA PRO A 1021 50.82 -28.34 -10.06
C PRO A 1021 50.58 -29.48 -11.05
N TYR A 1022 49.38 -30.07 -11.03
CA TYR A 1022 48.91 -31.04 -12.02
C TYR A 1022 48.12 -30.32 -13.13
N TYR A 1023 48.51 -30.53 -14.39
CA TYR A 1023 47.85 -29.96 -15.55
C TYR A 1023 47.15 -31.06 -16.35
N TYR A 1024 45.92 -30.81 -16.77
CA TYR A 1024 45.26 -31.68 -17.75
C TYR A 1024 44.41 -30.87 -18.74
N ALA A 1025 44.38 -31.32 -19.98
CA ALA A 1025 43.53 -30.76 -21.03
C ALA A 1025 42.15 -31.43 -20.97
N LEU A 1026 41.08 -30.65 -21.15
CA LEU A 1026 39.71 -31.18 -21.11
C LEU A 1026 39.01 -30.91 -22.45
N TYR A 1027 38.79 -31.96 -23.23
CA TYR A 1027 38.14 -31.91 -24.54
C TYR A 1027 36.75 -32.54 -24.47
N GLY A 1028 35.86 -32.22 -25.40
CA GLY A 1028 34.63 -32.99 -25.60
C GLY A 1028 34.92 -34.34 -26.25
N PRO A 1029 33.90 -35.12 -26.62
CA PRO A 1029 34.07 -36.51 -27.07
C PRO A 1029 34.91 -36.64 -28.34
N ARG A 1030 34.99 -35.59 -29.16
CA ARG A 1030 35.84 -35.48 -30.34
C ARG A 1030 36.14 -34.01 -30.68
N HIS A 1031 37.00 -33.77 -31.67
CA HIS A 1031 37.16 -32.43 -32.24
C HIS A 1031 36.05 -32.13 -33.26
N TYR A 1032 35.74 -30.85 -33.39
CA TYR A 1032 34.65 -30.37 -34.24
C TYR A 1032 35.15 -29.33 -35.24
N THR A 1033 34.48 -29.28 -36.38
CA THR A 1033 34.70 -28.33 -37.48
C THR A 1033 33.53 -27.35 -37.58
N ALA A 1034 33.67 -26.32 -38.41
CA ALA A 1034 32.55 -25.41 -38.71
C ALA A 1034 31.39 -26.15 -39.41
N LEU A 1035 31.70 -27.22 -40.15
CA LEU A 1035 30.72 -28.06 -40.82
C LEU A 1035 29.94 -28.92 -39.82
N ASP A 1036 30.59 -29.45 -38.77
CA ASP A 1036 29.89 -30.17 -37.70
C ASP A 1036 28.87 -29.26 -36.98
N VAL A 1037 29.21 -27.99 -36.76
CA VAL A 1037 28.28 -27.00 -36.18
C VAL A 1037 27.10 -26.76 -37.10
N LYS A 1038 27.35 -26.60 -38.41
CA LYS A 1038 26.28 -26.51 -39.41
C LYS A 1038 25.35 -27.72 -39.33
N GLU A 1039 25.89 -28.95 -39.37
CA GLU A 1039 25.09 -30.18 -39.32
C GLU A 1039 24.26 -30.26 -38.04
N ALA A 1040 24.84 -29.94 -36.88
CA ALA A 1040 24.14 -29.93 -35.61
C ALA A 1040 22.98 -28.92 -35.60
N VAL A 1041 23.19 -27.71 -36.12
CA VAL A 1041 22.14 -26.68 -36.18
C VAL A 1041 21.05 -27.05 -37.18
N GLU A 1042 21.37 -27.68 -38.32
CA GLU A 1042 20.37 -28.19 -39.26
C GLU A 1042 19.51 -29.28 -38.61
N GLU A 1043 20.12 -30.18 -37.83
CA GLU A 1043 19.41 -31.25 -37.09
C GLU A 1043 18.48 -30.68 -36.01
N ILE A 1044 18.97 -29.73 -35.21
CA ILE A 1044 18.20 -29.11 -34.12
C ILE A 1044 17.05 -28.24 -34.64
N SER A 1045 17.32 -27.40 -35.64
CA SER A 1045 16.36 -26.42 -36.16
C SER A 1045 15.39 -27.00 -37.20
N GLY A 1046 15.77 -28.11 -37.86
CA GLY A 1046 15.05 -28.66 -39.00
C GLY A 1046 15.13 -27.81 -40.27
N LYS A 1047 15.99 -26.77 -40.31
CA LYS A 1047 16.18 -25.88 -41.46
C LYS A 1047 17.51 -26.19 -42.17
N LYS A 1048 17.56 -26.00 -43.49
CA LYS A 1048 18.83 -25.95 -44.23
C LYS A 1048 19.48 -24.58 -44.06
N VAL A 1049 20.77 -24.57 -43.69
CA VAL A 1049 21.50 -23.34 -43.34
C VAL A 1049 22.75 -23.17 -44.19
N ASN A 1050 23.04 -21.93 -44.56
CA ASN A 1050 24.26 -21.59 -45.29
C ASN A 1050 25.38 -21.24 -44.29
N LEU A 1051 26.57 -21.84 -44.45
CA LEU A 1051 27.74 -21.50 -43.66
C LEU A 1051 28.54 -20.42 -44.39
N ILE A 1052 28.84 -19.33 -43.71
CA ILE A 1052 29.70 -18.25 -44.22
C ILE A 1052 30.94 -18.17 -43.35
N SER A 1053 32.10 -18.44 -43.95
CA SER A 1053 33.39 -18.32 -43.30
C SER A 1053 33.84 -16.85 -43.22
N ILE A 1054 34.27 -16.42 -42.03
CA ILE A 1054 34.88 -15.11 -41.79
C ILE A 1054 36.40 -15.25 -41.88
N GLU A 1055 36.98 -14.69 -42.93
CA GLU A 1055 38.44 -14.70 -43.15
C GLU A 1055 39.18 -13.85 -42.12
N LYS A 1056 40.46 -14.16 -41.91
CA LYS A 1056 41.32 -13.54 -40.87
C LYS A 1056 41.30 -12.01 -40.91
N ASP A 1057 41.29 -11.41 -42.10
CA ASP A 1057 41.32 -9.96 -42.29
C ASP A 1057 39.99 -9.28 -41.93
N HIS A 1058 38.89 -10.03 -41.84
CA HIS A 1058 37.55 -9.52 -41.53
C HIS A 1058 37.09 -9.84 -40.11
N LEU A 1059 37.91 -10.54 -39.31
CA LEU A 1059 37.56 -10.89 -37.92
C LEU A 1059 37.30 -9.66 -37.06
N ALA A 1060 38.08 -8.58 -37.23
CA ALA A 1060 37.92 -7.37 -36.44
C ALA A 1060 36.57 -6.69 -36.71
N ASP A 1061 36.17 -6.58 -37.97
CA ASP A 1061 34.88 -6.00 -38.36
C ASP A 1061 33.72 -6.89 -37.89
N PHE A 1062 33.87 -8.22 -37.98
CA PHE A 1062 32.86 -9.18 -37.54
C PHE A 1062 32.62 -9.11 -36.03
N PHE A 1063 33.70 -9.09 -35.23
CA PHE A 1063 33.58 -8.98 -33.79
C PHE A 1063 33.10 -7.58 -33.37
N ALA A 1064 33.49 -6.50 -34.06
CA ALA A 1064 33.03 -5.14 -33.75
C ALA A 1064 31.50 -4.96 -33.86
N GLN A 1065 30.82 -5.82 -34.61
CA GLN A 1065 29.35 -5.83 -34.70
C GLN A 1065 28.67 -6.49 -33.50
N GLN A 1066 29.39 -7.34 -32.75
CA GLN A 1066 28.84 -8.20 -31.70
C GLN A 1066 29.34 -7.85 -30.30
N ILE A 1067 30.54 -7.28 -30.19
CA ILE A 1067 31.18 -6.95 -28.92
C ILE A 1067 31.74 -5.52 -28.92
N PRO A 1068 31.84 -4.86 -27.75
CA PRO A 1068 32.37 -3.50 -27.66
C PRO A 1068 33.79 -3.38 -28.24
N SER A 1069 34.09 -2.24 -28.87
CA SER A 1069 35.36 -1.99 -29.58
C SER A 1069 36.62 -2.27 -28.75
N ALA A 1070 36.54 -2.09 -27.43
CA ALA A 1070 37.64 -2.32 -26.50
C ALA A 1070 38.11 -3.80 -26.44
N TYR A 1071 37.25 -4.76 -26.78
CA TYR A 1071 37.54 -6.20 -26.66
C TYR A 1071 37.72 -6.91 -28.01
N VAL A 1072 37.45 -6.20 -29.11
CA VAL A 1072 37.53 -6.76 -30.46
C VAL A 1072 38.90 -7.40 -30.71
N GLN A 1073 39.99 -6.72 -30.32
CA GLN A 1073 41.34 -7.22 -30.56
C GLN A 1073 41.68 -8.47 -29.72
N ASP A 1074 41.14 -8.58 -28.51
CA ASP A 1074 41.34 -9.75 -27.64
C ASP A 1074 40.72 -11.00 -28.27
N PHE A 1075 39.50 -10.88 -28.80
CA PHE A 1075 38.79 -11.97 -29.48
C PHE A 1075 39.42 -12.31 -30.83
N VAL A 1076 39.79 -11.31 -31.64
CA VAL A 1076 40.51 -11.52 -32.90
C VAL A 1076 41.80 -12.30 -32.67
N GLY A 1077 42.61 -11.88 -31.69
CA GLY A 1077 43.86 -12.57 -31.40
C GLY A 1077 43.67 -13.98 -30.86
N MET A 1078 42.64 -14.22 -30.03
CA MET A 1078 42.32 -15.55 -29.51
C MET A 1078 41.89 -16.49 -30.64
N THR A 1079 41.05 -16.00 -31.55
CA THR A 1079 40.66 -16.76 -32.75
C THR A 1079 41.89 -17.08 -33.60
N ILE A 1080 42.71 -16.08 -33.96
CA ILE A 1080 43.92 -16.31 -34.78
C ILE A 1080 44.88 -17.31 -34.13
N ALA A 1081 45.02 -17.28 -32.80
CA ALA A 1081 45.87 -18.22 -32.07
C ALA A 1081 45.38 -19.68 -32.19
N ALA A 1082 44.07 -19.90 -32.32
CA ALA A 1082 43.43 -21.22 -32.49
C ALA A 1082 43.33 -21.71 -33.95
N LEU A 1083 43.47 -20.80 -34.92
CA LEU A 1083 43.47 -21.14 -36.36
C LEU A 1083 44.81 -21.74 -36.84
N PRO A 1084 44.86 -22.36 -38.03
CA PRO A 1084 46.11 -22.91 -38.57
C PRO A 1084 47.24 -21.88 -38.61
N GLY A 1085 48.41 -22.30 -38.10
CA GLY A 1085 49.60 -21.46 -37.93
C GLY A 1085 49.63 -20.64 -36.63
N GLY A 1086 48.56 -20.66 -35.82
CA GLY A 1086 48.50 -20.05 -34.50
C GLY A 1086 49.14 -20.93 -33.41
N VAL A 1087 49.58 -20.32 -32.32
CA VAL A 1087 50.31 -21.00 -31.23
C VAL A 1087 49.45 -22.02 -30.46
N MET A 1088 48.13 -21.85 -30.40
CA MET A 1088 47.22 -22.79 -29.72
C MET A 1088 46.86 -23.99 -30.58
N ALA A 1089 46.92 -23.87 -31.91
CA ALA A 1089 46.63 -24.99 -32.80
C ALA A 1089 47.58 -26.19 -32.57
N GLY A 1090 48.79 -25.93 -32.08
CA GLY A 1090 49.75 -26.97 -31.68
C GLY A 1090 49.36 -27.73 -30.40
N ASP A 1091 48.46 -27.20 -29.57
CA ASP A 1091 48.00 -27.83 -28.33
C ASP A 1091 46.79 -28.78 -28.56
N PHE A 1092 46.19 -28.82 -29.76
CA PHE A 1092 45.00 -29.64 -30.01
C PHE A 1092 45.27 -31.15 -30.02
N GLY A 1093 46.53 -31.59 -29.93
CA GLY A 1093 46.87 -33.01 -29.78
C GLY A 1093 46.39 -33.59 -28.44
N SER A 1094 46.15 -34.90 -28.43
CA SER A 1094 45.91 -35.64 -27.19
C SER A 1094 47.23 -35.98 -26.50
N SER A 1095 47.21 -35.97 -25.16
CA SER A 1095 48.31 -36.35 -24.28
C SER A 1095 47.83 -37.38 -23.25
N GLU A 1096 48.73 -38.01 -22.51
CA GLU A 1096 48.36 -38.89 -21.38
C GLU A 1096 47.54 -38.15 -20.30
N SER A 1097 47.67 -36.82 -20.22
CA SER A 1097 46.91 -35.93 -19.35
C SER A 1097 45.69 -35.30 -20.04
N THR A 1098 45.12 -35.92 -21.07
CA THR A 1098 43.89 -35.41 -21.71
C THR A 1098 42.66 -36.16 -21.19
N VAL A 1099 41.69 -35.41 -20.69
CA VAL A 1099 40.38 -35.91 -20.22
C VAL A 1099 39.33 -35.58 -21.27
N TYR A 1100 38.43 -36.53 -21.53
CA TYR A 1100 37.36 -36.40 -22.53
C TYR A 1100 35.98 -36.35 -21.86
N GLY A 1101 35.22 -35.32 -22.18
CA GLY A 1101 33.80 -35.17 -21.91
C GLY A 1101 32.95 -36.10 -22.77
N LYS A 1102 31.67 -36.22 -22.44
CA LYS A 1102 30.74 -37.15 -23.09
C LYS A 1102 29.67 -36.45 -23.91
N THR A 1103 29.43 -35.15 -23.71
CA THR A 1103 28.34 -34.43 -24.35
C THR A 1103 28.68 -34.08 -25.80
N GLU A 1104 27.86 -34.56 -26.72
CA GLU A 1104 27.97 -34.23 -28.15
C GLU A 1104 27.44 -32.83 -28.46
N LEU A 1105 27.97 -32.22 -29.53
CA LEU A 1105 27.63 -30.85 -29.93
C LEU A 1105 26.13 -30.64 -30.17
N VAL A 1106 25.44 -31.63 -30.76
CA VAL A 1106 23.99 -31.61 -31.00
C VAL A 1106 23.21 -31.55 -29.69
N GLU A 1107 23.66 -32.29 -28.68
CA GLU A 1107 23.02 -32.32 -27.36
C GLU A 1107 23.21 -31.00 -26.61
N ALA A 1108 24.44 -30.47 -26.60
CA ALA A 1108 24.75 -29.21 -25.94
C ALA A 1108 23.99 -28.02 -26.57
N LEU A 1109 23.99 -27.92 -27.90
CA LEU A 1109 23.25 -26.88 -28.61
C LEU A 1109 21.73 -27.09 -28.55
N GLY A 1110 21.27 -28.34 -28.62
CA GLY A 1110 19.84 -28.69 -28.54
C GLY A 1110 19.20 -28.27 -27.22
N ASN A 1111 19.92 -28.40 -26.10
CA ASN A 1111 19.46 -27.95 -24.79
C ASN A 1111 19.29 -26.42 -24.68
N LEU A 1112 19.97 -25.65 -25.54
CA LEU A 1112 19.91 -24.18 -25.56
C LEU A 1112 18.89 -23.66 -26.57
N TYR A 1113 18.49 -24.46 -27.54
CA TYR A 1113 17.49 -24.12 -28.53
C TYR A 1113 16.08 -24.27 -27.96
N THR A 1114 15.47 -23.17 -27.52
CA THR A 1114 14.04 -23.12 -27.15
C THR A 1114 13.21 -22.88 -28.41
N LYS A 1115 12.35 -23.85 -28.75
CA LYS A 1115 11.50 -23.82 -29.95
C LYS A 1115 10.43 -22.73 -29.93
#